data_AF-P40309-F1
#
_entry.id   AF-P40309-F1
#
_cell.length_a   1.000
_cell.length_b   1.000
_cell.length_c   1.000
_cell.angle_alpha   90.00
_cell.angle_beta   90.00
_cell.angle_gamma   90.00
#
_symmetry.space_group_name_H-M   'P 1'
#
loop_
_entity.id
_entity.type
_entity.pdbx_description
1 polymer ?
#
loop_
_entity_poly.entity_id
_entity_poly.type
_entity_poly.pdbx_seq_one_letter_code
_entity_poly.pdbx_strand_id
1 'polypeptide(L)'
;MANTVGGILSGVNPFHYNSSSPLTLFLFQACLILLVCNLIHIPFSMMRQPKVISEVISGVILGPTIFGQIPNYTNTIFPTSSIPGLNLVANLGIILFMFFLGLEVDIAFIKKHLKKALVIGIVTLAVPFGFGCLLAIPLFHTYANKTEGERHIKFSVFMVFIAVSISVTAFPVLCRILNELRLIKDRAGIVVLAAGIINDIMGWILLALSIILSSAEGSPVNTVYILLITFAWFLIYFFPLKYLLRWVLIRTHELDRSKPSPLATMCILFIMFISAYFTDIIGVHPIFGAFIAGLVVPRDDHYVVKLTERMEDIPNIVFIPIYFAVAGLNVDLTLLNEGRDWGYVFATIGIAIFTKIISGTLTAKLTGLFWREATAAGVLMSCKGIVEIVVLTVGLNAGIISRKIFGMFVLMALVSTFVTTPLTQLVYPDSYRDGVRKSLSTPAEDDGAADGLDSEGVDKTEINTQLNSLADVSKYRIGELTTVINTTEAISPSLKLLNYLSLGVSPKPKNNKHKNETSLSRMTTATDSTLKSNTFKIKKMVHIWSKSVDDVDTNLSVIDEKLTPFEGVGALRAIHLRLLTERTTDLLQSSSLYNDDPHFTANTDSLLQIFDIFSNLSKIPFSSEVIFSTMREKAANIATMKMDSTDLILLPLKGASYEYRGSPVFIDEKYANFDHIYSHLLGLNELSSTFFKSIFQSLKANFAVQISNTYGRLNADRFKRKRFNLLLPKPYLTQSDYLGLYLLLLICYRDGYNNDNASCSIFINSKNIDFAKDLSTAFAEHDWLNESTIKIVDIPFETKVPEEAIEKPSFIETVLDVGLSDTALADIEETTFIIGEDLPDESEPFSEEVRTVIFEGSNRRFDTLIVHHFSSE
;
A
#
# COMPACT_ATOMS: atom_id res chain seq x y z
N MET A 1 -46.21 -10.16 -39.67
CA MET A 1 -45.69 -11.34 -38.96
C MET A 1 -46.05 -11.16 -37.50
N ALA A 2 -46.73 -12.11 -36.86
CA ALA A 2 -47.13 -11.95 -35.46
C ALA A 2 -45.90 -12.11 -34.55
N ASN A 3 -45.76 -11.24 -33.54
CA ASN A 3 -44.70 -11.33 -32.54
C ASN A 3 -44.93 -12.58 -31.67
N THR A 4 -44.37 -13.71 -32.05
CA THR A 4 -44.41 -14.95 -31.25
C THR A 4 -43.55 -14.80 -30.01
N VAL A 5 -44.14 -14.36 -28.90
CA VAL A 5 -43.58 -14.48 -27.54
C VAL A 5 -43.72 -15.95 -27.10
N GLY A 6 -43.07 -16.84 -27.85
CA GLY A 6 -43.05 -18.28 -27.66
C GLY A 6 -41.65 -18.74 -27.29
N GLY A 7 -41.55 -19.66 -26.32
CA GLY A 7 -40.28 -20.27 -25.96
C GLY A 7 -39.93 -21.47 -26.84
N ILE A 8 -38.87 -22.20 -26.47
CA ILE A 8 -38.49 -23.47 -27.10
C ILE A 8 -39.66 -24.48 -27.08
N LEU A 9 -40.44 -24.50 -26.00
CA LEU A 9 -41.66 -25.31 -25.85
C LEU A 9 -42.77 -24.96 -26.85
N SER A 10 -42.73 -23.77 -27.46
CA SER A 10 -43.66 -23.33 -28.51
C SER A 10 -43.13 -23.63 -29.92
N GLY A 11 -42.03 -24.39 -30.05
CA GLY A 11 -41.37 -24.68 -31.33
C GLY A 11 -40.48 -23.56 -31.87
N VAL A 12 -40.23 -22.50 -31.10
CA VAL A 12 -39.35 -21.40 -31.52
C VAL A 12 -37.89 -21.84 -31.38
N ASN A 13 -37.16 -21.88 -32.49
CA ASN A 13 -35.73 -22.21 -32.49
C ASN A 13 -34.92 -21.07 -31.83
N PRO A 14 -34.22 -21.31 -30.70
CA PRO A 14 -33.51 -20.26 -29.97
C PRO A 14 -32.30 -19.69 -30.73
N PHE A 15 -31.82 -20.40 -31.76
CA PHE A 15 -30.71 -19.95 -32.62
C PHE A 15 -31.18 -19.09 -33.81
N HIS A 16 -32.49 -19.01 -34.07
CA HIS A 16 -33.00 -18.16 -35.13
C HIS A 16 -32.94 -16.68 -34.71
N TYR A 17 -32.06 -15.90 -35.32
CA TYR A 17 -31.95 -14.47 -35.04
C TYR A 17 -33.28 -13.75 -35.33
N ASN A 18 -33.84 -13.10 -34.31
CA ASN A 18 -35.00 -12.22 -34.44
C ASN A 18 -34.59 -10.80 -34.07
N SER A 19 -34.60 -9.88 -35.04
CA SER A 19 -34.26 -8.47 -34.87
C SER A 19 -35.11 -7.77 -33.79
N SER A 20 -36.34 -8.23 -33.55
CA SER A 20 -37.23 -7.69 -32.51
C SER A 20 -36.90 -8.22 -31.10
N SER A 21 -36.13 -9.31 -30.99
CA SER A 21 -35.78 -9.95 -29.72
C SER A 21 -34.40 -10.64 -29.78
N PRO A 22 -33.30 -9.88 -30.01
CA PRO A 22 -31.97 -10.45 -30.22
C PRO A 22 -31.35 -11.09 -28.95
N LEU A 23 -31.95 -10.84 -27.79
CA LEU A 23 -31.43 -11.19 -26.47
C LEU A 23 -31.16 -12.70 -26.27
N THR A 24 -32.02 -13.58 -26.78
CA THR A 24 -31.86 -15.05 -26.58
C THR A 24 -30.57 -15.57 -27.23
N LEU A 25 -30.32 -15.20 -28.49
CA LEU A 25 -29.10 -15.59 -29.19
C LEU A 25 -27.87 -14.90 -28.58
N PHE A 26 -27.99 -13.61 -28.22
CA PHE A 26 -26.92 -12.87 -27.58
C PHE A 26 -26.47 -13.50 -26.25
N LEU A 27 -27.40 -13.93 -25.39
CA LEU A 27 -27.05 -14.61 -24.13
C LEU A 27 -26.34 -15.94 -24.39
N PHE A 28 -26.78 -16.72 -25.38
CA PHE A 28 -26.08 -17.95 -25.77
C PHE A 28 -24.66 -17.66 -26.28
N GLN A 29 -24.50 -16.67 -27.17
CA GLN A 29 -23.20 -16.22 -27.69
C GLN A 29 -22.27 -15.76 -26.56
N ALA A 30 -22.77 -14.95 -25.62
CA ALA A 30 -22.01 -14.47 -24.48
C ALA A 30 -21.55 -15.62 -23.57
N CYS A 31 -22.45 -16.54 -23.21
CA CYS A 31 -22.10 -17.73 -22.43
C CYS A 31 -21.05 -18.61 -23.13
N LEU A 32 -21.19 -18.83 -24.44
CA LEU A 32 -20.24 -19.60 -25.24
C LEU A 32 -18.86 -18.92 -25.28
N ILE A 33 -18.83 -17.61 -25.54
CA ILE A 33 -17.59 -16.81 -25.55
C ILE A 33 -16.89 -16.89 -24.19
N LEU A 34 -17.61 -16.61 -23.09
CA LEU A 34 -17.04 -16.60 -21.74
C LEU A 34 -16.52 -17.98 -21.31
N LEU A 35 -17.25 -19.05 -21.65
CA LEU A 35 -16.83 -20.42 -21.39
C LEU A 35 -15.53 -20.75 -22.13
N VAL A 36 -15.44 -20.45 -23.43
CA VAL A 36 -14.23 -20.74 -24.22
C VAL A 36 -13.06 -19.84 -23.80
N CYS A 37 -13.29 -18.57 -23.45
CA CYS A 37 -12.27 -17.68 -22.88
C CYS A 37 -11.64 -18.26 -21.62
N ASN A 38 -12.47 -18.72 -20.67
CA ASN A 38 -11.97 -19.28 -19.42
C ASN A 38 -11.30 -20.65 -19.61
N LEU A 39 -11.84 -21.53 -20.48
CA LEU A 39 -11.21 -22.82 -20.78
C LEU A 39 -9.82 -22.67 -21.44
N ILE A 40 -9.65 -21.74 -22.38
CA ILE A 40 -8.35 -21.45 -23.00
C ILE A 40 -7.41 -20.73 -22.02
N HIS A 41 -7.94 -19.97 -21.06
CA HIS A 41 -7.13 -19.31 -20.05
C HIS A 41 -6.44 -20.29 -19.08
N ILE A 42 -7.06 -21.42 -18.73
CA ILE A 42 -6.50 -22.41 -17.77
C ILE A 42 -5.06 -22.86 -18.14
N PRO A 43 -4.76 -23.35 -19.36
CA PRO A 43 -3.38 -23.72 -19.72
C PRO A 43 -2.46 -22.50 -19.90
N PHE A 44 -2.99 -21.34 -20.31
CA PHE A 44 -2.17 -20.14 -20.52
C PHE A 44 -1.81 -19.40 -19.22
N SER A 45 -2.63 -19.49 -18.16
CA SER A 45 -2.29 -18.94 -16.85
C SER A 45 -1.11 -19.70 -16.21
N MET A 46 -1.00 -21.02 -16.44
CA MET A 46 0.19 -21.80 -16.08
C MET A 46 1.47 -21.30 -16.77
N MET A 47 1.34 -20.75 -17.98
CA MET A 47 2.44 -20.09 -18.72
C MET A 47 2.64 -18.61 -18.33
N ARG A 48 1.94 -18.12 -17.29
CA ARG A 48 1.91 -16.71 -16.86
C ARG A 48 1.48 -15.72 -17.96
N GLN A 49 0.69 -16.18 -18.95
CA GLN A 49 0.27 -15.34 -20.07
C GLN A 49 -0.98 -14.50 -19.72
N PRO A 50 -1.06 -13.23 -20.17
CA PRO A 50 -2.22 -12.38 -19.92
C PRO A 50 -3.52 -12.97 -20.48
N LYS A 51 -4.60 -12.88 -19.70
CA LYS A 51 -5.95 -13.37 -20.09
C LYS A 51 -6.44 -12.83 -21.44
N VAL A 52 -6.02 -11.62 -21.82
CA VAL A 52 -6.27 -10.99 -23.13
C VAL A 52 -5.88 -11.90 -24.30
N ILE A 53 -4.78 -12.65 -24.18
CA ILE A 53 -4.32 -13.58 -25.22
C ILE A 53 -5.32 -14.74 -25.38
N SER A 54 -5.74 -15.35 -24.27
CA SER A 54 -6.80 -16.37 -24.30
C SER A 54 -8.10 -15.83 -24.90
N GLU A 55 -8.52 -14.61 -24.54
CA GLU A 55 -9.78 -14.01 -24.98
C GLU A 55 -9.80 -13.74 -26.50
N VAL A 56 -8.72 -13.18 -27.07
CA VAL A 56 -8.60 -13.00 -28.52
C VAL A 56 -8.50 -14.35 -29.24
N ILE A 57 -7.72 -15.31 -28.71
CA ILE A 57 -7.60 -16.65 -29.30
C ILE A 57 -8.96 -17.37 -29.29
N SER A 58 -9.76 -17.28 -28.22
CA SER A 58 -11.13 -17.80 -28.19
C SER A 58 -11.98 -17.24 -29.34
N GLY A 59 -11.85 -15.95 -29.63
CA GLY A 59 -12.44 -15.34 -30.81
C GLY A 59 -11.99 -15.97 -32.13
N VAL A 60 -10.69 -16.22 -32.30
CA VAL A 60 -10.15 -16.88 -33.51
C VAL A 60 -10.66 -18.32 -33.65
N ILE A 61 -10.77 -19.08 -32.54
CA ILE A 61 -11.31 -20.45 -32.55
C ILE A 61 -12.81 -20.47 -32.88
N LEU A 62 -13.59 -19.59 -32.24
CA LEU A 62 -15.04 -19.44 -32.49
C LEU A 62 -15.35 -18.83 -33.87
N GLY A 63 -14.37 -18.16 -34.47
CA GLY A 63 -14.49 -17.46 -35.75
C GLY A 63 -14.34 -18.37 -36.99
N PRO A 64 -14.22 -17.77 -38.19
CA PRO A 64 -14.11 -18.50 -39.45
C PRO A 64 -12.84 -19.36 -39.55
N THR A 65 -11.82 -19.11 -38.72
CA THR A 65 -10.54 -19.83 -38.75
C THR A 65 -10.65 -21.29 -38.33
N ILE A 66 -11.48 -21.64 -37.33
CA ILE A 66 -11.63 -23.03 -36.85
C ILE A 66 -13.09 -23.48 -36.89
N PHE A 67 -13.94 -23.05 -35.94
CA PHE A 67 -15.31 -23.56 -35.88
C PHE A 67 -16.19 -23.08 -37.04
N GLY A 68 -15.91 -21.92 -37.62
CA GLY A 68 -16.64 -21.46 -38.81
C GLY A 68 -16.35 -22.25 -40.09
N GLN A 69 -15.40 -23.20 -40.08
CA GLN A 69 -15.24 -24.21 -41.14
C GLN A 69 -16.27 -25.35 -41.04
N ILE A 70 -16.95 -25.50 -39.91
CA ILE A 70 -18.02 -26.49 -39.73
C ILE A 70 -19.25 -25.99 -40.52
N PRO A 71 -19.85 -26.81 -41.41
CA PRO A 71 -20.99 -26.39 -42.23
C PRO A 71 -22.15 -25.91 -41.35
N ASN A 72 -22.73 -24.78 -41.74
CA ASN A 72 -23.80 -24.06 -41.03
C ASN A 72 -23.47 -23.49 -39.63
N TYR A 73 -22.30 -23.73 -39.04
CA TYR A 73 -21.94 -23.22 -37.71
C TYR A 73 -22.05 -21.70 -37.62
N THR A 74 -21.32 -20.98 -38.49
CA THR A 74 -21.26 -19.51 -38.50
C THR A 74 -22.65 -18.90 -38.70
N ASN A 75 -23.44 -19.44 -39.63
CA ASN A 75 -24.78 -18.95 -39.93
C ASN A 75 -25.79 -19.20 -38.80
N THR A 76 -25.54 -20.21 -37.94
CA THR A 76 -26.44 -20.57 -36.83
C THR A 76 -26.07 -19.85 -35.54
N ILE A 77 -24.79 -19.80 -35.18
CA ILE A 77 -24.33 -19.29 -33.88
C ILE A 77 -23.86 -17.85 -33.95
N PHE A 78 -23.23 -17.43 -35.05
CA PHE A 78 -22.75 -16.04 -35.28
C PHE A 78 -23.28 -15.45 -36.60
N PRO A 79 -24.61 -15.46 -36.85
CA PRO A 79 -25.17 -14.86 -38.05
C PRO A 79 -24.77 -13.38 -38.14
N THR A 80 -24.46 -12.91 -39.34
CA THR A 80 -23.95 -11.54 -39.58
C THR A 80 -24.84 -10.45 -38.97
N SER A 81 -26.16 -10.65 -38.95
CA SER A 81 -27.15 -9.77 -38.32
C SER A 81 -27.02 -9.63 -36.79
N SER A 82 -26.39 -10.59 -36.10
CA SER A 82 -26.19 -10.56 -34.64
C SER A 82 -24.89 -9.86 -34.21
N ILE A 83 -23.89 -9.82 -35.09
CA ILE A 83 -22.56 -9.25 -34.82
C ILE A 83 -22.63 -7.77 -34.37
N PRO A 84 -23.51 -6.89 -34.91
CA PRO A 84 -23.68 -5.53 -34.40
C PRO A 84 -24.09 -5.45 -32.92
N GLY A 85 -24.90 -6.39 -32.43
CA GLY A 85 -25.30 -6.45 -31.02
C GLY A 85 -24.15 -6.86 -30.10
N LEU A 86 -23.35 -7.86 -30.52
CA LEU A 86 -22.11 -8.23 -29.85
C LEU A 86 -21.12 -7.06 -29.82
N ASN A 87 -20.93 -6.37 -30.95
CA ASN A 87 -20.10 -5.17 -31.07
C ASN A 87 -20.54 -4.04 -30.13
N LEU A 88 -21.85 -3.86 -29.89
CA LEU A 88 -22.34 -2.83 -28.97
C LEU A 88 -21.92 -3.11 -27.52
N VAL A 89 -22.10 -4.35 -27.05
CA VAL A 89 -21.71 -4.75 -25.68
C VAL A 89 -20.19 -4.79 -25.51
N ALA A 90 -19.47 -5.25 -26.54
CA ALA A 90 -18.02 -5.15 -26.63
C ALA A 90 -17.55 -3.69 -26.47
N ASN A 91 -18.12 -2.75 -27.24
CA ASN A 91 -17.74 -1.34 -27.18
C ASN A 91 -18.10 -0.70 -25.83
N LEU A 92 -19.20 -1.11 -25.20
CA LEU A 92 -19.54 -0.70 -23.83
C LEU A 92 -18.48 -1.16 -22.81
N GLY A 93 -18.03 -2.41 -22.94
CA GLY A 93 -16.96 -2.98 -22.10
C GLY A 93 -15.67 -2.19 -22.16
N ILE A 94 -15.24 -1.82 -23.36
CA ILE A 94 -13.97 -1.10 -23.55
C ILE A 94 -14.06 0.38 -23.15
N ILE A 95 -15.24 1.00 -23.25
CA ILE A 95 -15.53 2.33 -22.66
C ILE A 95 -15.33 2.28 -21.14
N LEU A 96 -15.95 1.31 -20.45
CA LEU A 96 -15.85 1.15 -19.00
C LEU A 96 -14.40 0.83 -18.57
N PHE A 97 -13.73 -0.08 -19.29
CA PHE A 97 -12.33 -0.41 -19.04
C PHE A 97 -11.41 0.81 -19.16
N MET A 98 -11.55 1.61 -20.23
CA MET A 98 -10.71 2.79 -20.41
C MET A 98 -11.00 3.89 -19.38
N PHE A 99 -12.23 3.95 -18.86
CA PHE A 99 -12.56 4.80 -17.73
C PHE A 99 -11.81 4.38 -16.46
N PHE A 100 -11.81 3.09 -16.08
CA PHE A 100 -11.03 2.59 -14.93
C PHE A 100 -9.53 2.84 -15.11
N LEU A 101 -9.00 2.59 -16.31
CA LEU A 101 -7.62 2.93 -16.66
C LEU A 101 -7.32 4.42 -16.45
N GLY A 102 -8.27 5.31 -16.75
CA GLY A 102 -8.17 6.75 -16.46
C GLY A 102 -8.19 7.10 -14.96
N LEU A 103 -8.87 6.30 -14.13
CA LEU A 103 -8.83 6.41 -12.67
C LEU A 103 -7.45 6.02 -12.13
N GLU A 104 -6.96 4.84 -12.51
CA GLU A 104 -5.69 4.23 -12.03
C GLU A 104 -4.44 5.06 -12.33
N VAL A 105 -4.45 5.88 -13.40
CA VAL A 105 -3.31 6.69 -13.81
C VAL A 105 -2.94 7.72 -12.72
N ASP A 106 -1.85 7.49 -12.00
CA ASP A 106 -1.23 8.47 -11.10
C ASP A 106 -0.41 9.50 -11.88
N ILE A 107 -1.05 10.63 -12.16
CA ILE A 107 -0.47 11.78 -12.86
C ILE A 107 0.74 12.36 -12.09
N ALA A 108 0.73 12.33 -10.76
CA ALA A 108 1.81 12.90 -9.93
C ALA A 108 3.08 12.04 -10.02
N PHE A 109 2.92 10.72 -9.93
CA PHE A 109 4.01 9.76 -10.09
C PHE A 109 4.64 9.83 -11.49
N ILE A 110 3.80 9.84 -12.53
CA ILE A 110 4.25 9.96 -13.93
C ILE A 110 5.05 11.25 -14.14
N LYS A 111 4.59 12.38 -13.59
CA LYS A 111 5.24 13.70 -13.74
C LYS A 111 6.72 13.69 -13.31
N LYS A 112 7.11 12.90 -12.31
CA LYS A 112 8.50 12.77 -11.84
C LYS A 112 9.43 12.10 -12.86
N HIS A 113 8.90 11.20 -13.69
CA HIS A 113 9.67 10.42 -14.67
C HIS A 113 9.36 10.78 -16.14
N LEU A 114 8.37 11.66 -16.36
CA LEU A 114 7.80 12.01 -17.66
C LEU A 114 8.84 12.39 -18.72
N LYS A 115 9.90 13.13 -18.38
CA LYS A 115 10.93 13.53 -19.36
C LYS A 115 11.64 12.32 -20.00
N LYS A 116 11.91 11.25 -19.24
CA LYS A 116 12.56 10.03 -19.77
C LYS A 116 11.55 9.18 -20.55
N ALA A 117 10.36 9.02 -19.98
CA ALA A 117 9.26 8.29 -20.59
C ALA A 117 8.82 8.88 -21.94
N LEU A 118 8.79 10.22 -22.07
CA LEU A 118 8.43 10.92 -23.30
C LEU A 118 9.38 10.62 -24.46
N VAL A 119 10.69 10.63 -24.20
CA VAL A 119 11.69 10.29 -25.22
C VAL A 119 11.57 8.82 -25.63
N ILE A 120 11.39 7.91 -24.66
CA ILE A 120 11.20 6.47 -24.94
C ILE A 120 9.92 6.22 -25.73
N GLY A 121 8.78 6.80 -25.34
CA GLY A 121 7.52 6.70 -26.07
C GLY A 121 7.66 7.20 -27.51
N ILE A 122 8.06 8.46 -27.70
CA ILE A 122 8.19 9.06 -29.04
C ILE A 122 9.14 8.25 -29.93
N VAL A 123 10.30 7.80 -29.44
CA VAL A 123 11.25 7.03 -30.26
C VAL A 123 10.74 5.60 -30.55
N THR A 124 10.16 4.93 -29.55
CA THR A 124 9.56 3.59 -29.73
C THR A 124 8.28 3.62 -30.56
N LEU A 125 7.70 4.78 -30.85
CA LEU A 125 6.62 4.97 -31.81
C LEU A 125 7.16 5.35 -33.19
N ALA A 126 8.07 6.33 -33.27
CA ALA A 126 8.56 6.85 -34.55
C ALA A 126 9.40 5.85 -35.36
N VAL A 127 10.21 5.02 -34.70
CA VAL A 127 11.03 4.00 -35.38
C VAL A 127 10.15 2.92 -36.07
N PRO A 128 9.27 2.18 -35.37
CA PRO A 128 8.34 1.26 -36.03
C PRO A 128 7.42 1.96 -37.03
N PHE A 129 7.11 3.25 -36.86
CA PHE A 129 6.28 3.99 -37.83
C PHE A 129 7.00 4.11 -39.17
N GLY A 130 8.28 4.50 -39.16
CA GLY A 130 9.10 4.53 -40.38
C GLY A 130 9.21 3.15 -41.06
N PHE A 131 9.44 2.09 -40.29
CA PHE A 131 9.46 0.72 -40.83
C PHE A 131 8.09 0.24 -41.33
N GLY A 132 7.00 0.67 -40.70
CA GLY A 132 5.64 0.39 -41.15
C GLY A 132 5.29 1.12 -42.44
N CYS A 133 5.74 2.37 -42.62
CA CYS A 133 5.65 3.05 -43.91
C CYS A 133 6.41 2.30 -45.02
N LEU A 134 7.61 1.77 -44.71
CA LEU A 134 8.37 0.94 -45.65
C LEU A 134 7.65 -0.38 -45.99
N LEU A 135 7.06 -1.05 -45.01
CA LEU A 135 6.32 -2.31 -45.21
C LEU A 135 4.94 -2.09 -45.88
N ALA A 136 4.36 -0.90 -45.77
CA ALA A 136 3.14 -0.55 -46.48
C ALA A 136 3.31 -0.54 -48.01
N ILE A 137 4.51 -0.20 -48.52
CA ILE A 137 4.81 -0.19 -49.96
C ILE A 137 4.52 -1.57 -50.60
N PRO A 138 5.19 -2.69 -50.21
CA PRO A 138 4.95 -3.99 -50.81
C PRO A 138 3.58 -4.58 -50.48
N LEU A 139 2.98 -4.26 -49.32
CA LEU A 139 1.61 -4.69 -49.00
C LEU A 139 0.58 -4.04 -49.93
N PHE A 140 0.67 -2.73 -50.17
CA PHE A 140 -0.26 -2.01 -51.05
C PHE A 140 -0.23 -2.56 -52.47
N HIS A 141 0.97 -2.72 -53.03
CA HIS A 141 1.16 -3.31 -54.36
C HIS A 141 0.65 -4.76 -54.47
N THR A 142 0.61 -5.52 -53.38
CA THR A 142 0.20 -6.93 -53.41
C THR A 142 -1.30 -7.14 -53.20
N TYR A 143 -1.93 -6.35 -52.33
CA TYR A 143 -3.29 -6.59 -51.82
C TYR A 143 -4.31 -5.47 -52.05
N ALA A 144 -3.90 -4.20 -52.23
CA ALA A 144 -4.86 -3.09 -52.25
C ALA A 144 -5.55 -2.86 -53.61
N ASN A 145 -4.99 -3.36 -54.70
CA ASN A 145 -5.38 -3.01 -56.08
C ASN A 145 -5.86 -4.21 -56.92
N LYS A 146 -6.53 -5.22 -56.32
CA LYS A 146 -6.88 -6.47 -57.02
C LYS A 146 -8.37 -6.79 -57.16
N THR A 147 -9.26 -6.10 -56.45
CA THR A 147 -10.71 -6.36 -56.54
C THR A 147 -11.38 -5.28 -57.38
N GLU A 148 -11.89 -5.64 -58.56
CA GLU A 148 -12.76 -4.75 -59.34
C GLU A 148 -14.05 -4.51 -58.55
N GLY A 149 -14.35 -3.24 -58.24
CA GLY A 149 -15.54 -2.82 -57.49
C GLY A 149 -15.29 -2.32 -56.05
N GLU A 150 -14.09 -2.47 -55.50
CA GLU A 150 -13.74 -1.88 -54.20
C GLU A 150 -13.26 -0.42 -54.34
N ARG A 151 -13.50 0.40 -53.29
CA ARG A 151 -13.24 1.84 -53.28
C ARG A 151 -11.73 2.10 -53.42
N HIS A 152 -11.31 2.97 -54.34
CA HIS A 152 -9.87 3.28 -54.52
C HIS A 152 -9.26 3.94 -53.27
N ILE A 153 -8.47 3.16 -52.51
CA ILE A 153 -7.78 3.63 -51.31
C ILE A 153 -6.54 4.44 -51.72
N LYS A 154 -6.44 5.69 -51.25
CA LYS A 154 -5.22 6.49 -51.42
C LYS A 154 -4.05 5.82 -50.69
N PHE A 155 -2.92 5.64 -51.39
CA PHE A 155 -1.71 5.03 -50.83
C PHE A 155 -1.26 5.68 -49.51
N SER A 156 -1.38 7.00 -49.37
CA SER A 156 -1.05 7.73 -48.15
C SER A 156 -1.89 7.30 -46.94
N VAL A 157 -3.18 7.00 -47.14
CA VAL A 157 -4.09 6.54 -46.08
C VAL A 157 -3.68 5.14 -45.64
N PHE A 158 -3.48 4.23 -46.61
CA PHE A 158 -3.01 2.87 -46.35
C PHE A 158 -1.65 2.86 -45.64
N MET A 159 -0.70 3.69 -46.10
CA MET A 159 0.63 3.82 -45.52
C MET A 159 0.59 4.27 -44.06
N VAL A 160 -0.15 5.34 -43.76
CA VAL A 160 -0.30 5.82 -42.38
C VAL A 160 -0.97 4.74 -41.54
N PHE A 161 -2.06 4.14 -42.02
CA PHE A 161 -2.79 3.12 -41.29
C PHE A 161 -1.90 1.91 -40.90
N ILE A 162 -1.17 1.34 -41.86
CA ILE A 162 -0.22 0.23 -41.61
C ILE A 162 0.88 0.64 -40.63
N ALA A 163 1.42 1.87 -40.78
CA ALA A 163 2.43 2.39 -39.88
C ALA A 163 1.90 2.55 -38.44
N VAL A 164 0.66 3.03 -38.26
CA VAL A 164 0.01 3.13 -36.95
C VAL A 164 -0.17 1.76 -36.32
N SER A 165 -0.71 0.77 -37.04
CA SER A 165 -0.91 -0.58 -36.48
C SER A 165 0.39 -1.20 -35.94
N ILE A 166 1.50 -1.09 -36.65
CA ILE A 166 2.80 -1.60 -36.18
C ILE A 166 3.34 -0.79 -34.98
N SER A 167 3.08 0.51 -34.94
CA SER A 167 3.72 1.44 -33.99
C SER A 167 3.04 1.57 -32.64
N VAL A 168 1.74 1.31 -32.55
CA VAL A 168 1.02 1.48 -31.28
C VAL A 168 1.41 0.39 -30.28
N THR A 169 1.72 0.79 -29.05
CA THR A 169 1.91 -0.09 -27.88
C THR A 169 0.69 0.07 -26.99
N ALA A 170 0.08 -1.04 -26.54
CA ALA A 170 -1.13 -0.96 -25.71
C ALA A 170 -0.77 -0.84 -24.21
N PHE A 171 -1.03 0.34 -23.62
CA PHE A 171 -0.82 0.56 -22.18
C PHE A 171 -1.61 -0.42 -21.27
N PRO A 172 -2.89 -0.76 -21.56
CA PRO A 172 -3.66 -1.77 -20.82
C PRO A 172 -2.96 -3.11 -20.60
N VAL A 173 -2.51 -3.74 -21.69
CA VAL A 173 -1.93 -5.08 -21.68
C VAL A 173 -0.55 -5.04 -21.03
N LEU A 174 0.19 -3.96 -21.26
CA LEU A 174 1.46 -3.68 -20.63
C LEU A 174 1.35 -3.55 -19.10
N CYS A 175 0.35 -2.82 -18.59
CA CYS A 175 0.10 -2.71 -17.15
C CYS A 175 -0.15 -4.09 -16.53
N ARG A 176 -1.01 -4.90 -17.17
CA ARG A 176 -1.31 -6.27 -16.72
C ARG A 176 -0.07 -7.19 -16.73
N ILE A 177 0.74 -7.16 -17.78
CA ILE A 177 2.01 -7.92 -17.85
C ILE A 177 2.96 -7.48 -16.73
N LEU A 178 3.10 -6.18 -16.49
CA LEU A 178 3.93 -5.67 -15.42
C LEU A 178 3.42 -6.05 -14.03
N ASN A 179 2.10 -6.17 -13.82
CA ASN A 179 1.53 -6.64 -12.56
C ASN A 179 1.87 -8.12 -12.33
N GLU A 180 1.63 -8.96 -13.34
CA GLU A 180 1.88 -10.41 -13.31
C GLU A 180 3.36 -10.73 -13.06
N LEU A 181 4.26 -9.93 -13.65
CA LEU A 181 5.72 -10.03 -13.43
C LEU A 181 6.20 -9.29 -12.16
N ARG A 182 5.30 -8.69 -11.38
CA ARG A 182 5.58 -7.86 -10.20
C ARG A 182 6.53 -6.68 -10.47
N LEU A 183 6.60 -6.20 -11.71
CA LEU A 183 7.52 -5.16 -12.19
C LEU A 183 6.98 -3.72 -12.06
N ILE A 184 5.70 -3.51 -11.71
CA ILE A 184 5.09 -2.17 -11.62
C ILE A 184 5.89 -1.20 -10.74
N LYS A 185 6.43 -1.69 -9.61
CA LYS A 185 7.21 -0.89 -8.65
C LYS A 185 8.69 -0.75 -9.01
N ASP A 186 9.18 -1.51 -9.99
CA ASP A 186 10.60 -1.47 -10.40
C ASP A 186 10.87 -0.29 -11.34
N ARG A 187 12.10 0.24 -11.26
CA ARG A 187 12.56 1.40 -12.05
C ARG A 187 12.31 1.24 -13.55
N ALA A 188 12.49 0.03 -14.09
CA ALA A 188 12.19 -0.27 -15.49
C ALA A 188 10.68 -0.21 -15.77
N GLY A 189 9.84 -0.87 -14.95
CA GLY A 189 8.39 -0.89 -15.08
C GLY A 189 7.77 0.51 -15.00
N ILE A 190 8.22 1.35 -14.07
CA ILE A 190 7.77 2.75 -13.91
C ILE A 190 7.99 3.57 -15.19
N VAL A 191 9.19 3.50 -15.77
CA VAL A 191 9.55 4.23 -16.99
C VAL A 191 8.75 3.71 -18.19
N VAL A 192 8.53 2.39 -18.23
CA VAL A 192 7.77 1.68 -19.26
C VAL A 192 6.28 2.00 -19.19
N LEU A 193 5.64 2.02 -18.02
CA LEU A 193 4.25 2.43 -17.84
C LEU A 193 4.01 3.86 -18.35
N ALA A 194 4.87 4.78 -17.93
CA ALA A 194 4.79 6.17 -18.35
C ALA A 194 5.02 6.35 -19.87
N ALA A 195 5.91 5.55 -20.48
CA ALA A 195 6.10 5.55 -21.94
C ALA A 195 4.89 4.91 -22.67
N GLY A 196 4.28 3.89 -22.07
CA GLY A 196 3.07 3.23 -22.56
C GLY A 196 1.89 4.19 -22.64
N ILE A 197 1.64 4.98 -21.60
CA ILE A 197 0.57 6.01 -21.59
C ILE A 197 0.74 7.01 -22.73
N ILE A 198 1.99 7.43 -23.00
CA ILE A 198 2.31 8.36 -24.09
C ILE A 198 2.07 7.71 -25.46
N ASN A 199 2.46 6.43 -25.62
CA ASN A 199 2.19 5.67 -26.83
C ASN A 199 0.69 5.42 -27.05
N ASP A 200 -0.11 5.25 -26.00
CA ASP A 200 -1.56 5.08 -26.07
C ASP A 200 -2.24 6.38 -26.54
N ILE A 201 -1.93 7.51 -25.89
CA ILE A 201 -2.42 8.85 -26.29
C ILE A 201 -2.03 9.17 -27.74
N MET A 202 -0.78 8.92 -28.12
CA MET A 202 -0.32 9.13 -29.49
C MET A 202 -1.00 8.16 -30.47
N GLY A 203 -1.28 6.92 -30.06
CA GLY A 203 -2.05 5.95 -30.84
C GLY A 203 -3.46 6.42 -31.17
N TRP A 204 -4.16 7.04 -30.22
CA TRP A 204 -5.48 7.65 -30.45
C TRP A 204 -5.41 8.87 -31.38
N ILE A 205 -4.41 9.74 -31.22
CA ILE A 205 -4.17 10.88 -32.12
C ILE A 205 -3.90 10.38 -33.55
N LEU A 206 -3.10 9.33 -33.70
CA LEU A 206 -2.75 8.72 -34.97
C LEU A 206 -3.92 7.94 -35.61
N LEU A 207 -4.78 7.30 -34.83
CA LEU A 207 -6.01 6.68 -35.31
C LEU A 207 -6.97 7.76 -35.82
N ALA A 208 -7.18 8.84 -35.06
CA ALA A 208 -7.98 9.99 -35.49
C ALA A 208 -7.42 10.57 -36.80
N LEU A 209 -6.10 10.78 -36.89
CA LEU A 209 -5.43 11.20 -38.12
C LEU A 209 -5.67 10.23 -39.29
N SER A 210 -5.66 8.92 -39.04
CA SER A 210 -5.91 7.90 -40.07
C SER A 210 -7.35 7.95 -40.61
N ILE A 211 -8.34 8.10 -39.72
CA ILE A 211 -9.76 8.27 -40.06
C ILE A 211 -9.99 9.60 -40.79
N ILE A 212 -9.34 10.67 -40.34
CA ILE A 212 -9.35 11.97 -41.02
C ILE A 212 -8.80 11.84 -42.44
N LEU A 213 -7.66 11.18 -42.63
CA LEU A 213 -7.04 11.03 -43.95
C LEU A 213 -7.88 10.14 -44.88
N SER A 214 -8.56 9.11 -44.36
CA SER A 214 -9.51 8.31 -45.16
C SER A 214 -10.79 9.10 -45.50
N SER A 215 -11.24 9.98 -44.60
CA SER A 215 -12.44 10.80 -44.76
C SER A 215 -12.19 12.11 -45.52
N ALA A 216 -10.94 12.45 -45.82
CA ALA A 216 -10.53 13.71 -46.47
C ALA A 216 -10.96 13.87 -47.95
N GLU A 217 -11.93 13.08 -48.41
CA GLU A 217 -12.86 13.50 -49.48
C GLU A 217 -13.70 14.71 -49.01
N GLY A 218 -13.99 14.82 -47.70
CA GLY A 218 -14.66 15.96 -47.07
C GLY A 218 -13.72 16.90 -46.32
N SER A 219 -13.26 17.96 -47.01
CA SER A 219 -12.74 19.23 -46.46
C SER A 219 -11.65 19.15 -45.34
N PRO A 220 -10.40 19.58 -45.60
CA PRO A 220 -9.37 19.74 -44.56
C PRO A 220 -9.76 20.68 -43.40
N VAL A 221 -10.77 21.54 -43.59
CA VAL A 221 -11.30 22.42 -42.54
C VAL A 221 -12.00 21.61 -41.44
N ASN A 222 -12.66 20.50 -41.79
CA ASN A 222 -13.33 19.62 -40.83
C ASN A 222 -12.31 19.03 -39.83
N THR A 223 -11.13 18.61 -40.30
CA THR A 223 -10.01 18.16 -39.46
C THR A 223 -9.64 19.17 -38.38
N VAL A 224 -9.52 20.44 -38.76
CA VAL A 224 -9.13 21.52 -37.83
C VAL A 224 -10.25 21.75 -36.81
N TYR A 225 -11.52 21.72 -37.23
CA TYR A 225 -12.65 21.78 -36.30
C TYR A 225 -12.68 20.61 -35.32
N ILE A 226 -12.49 19.36 -35.79
CA ILE A 226 -12.44 18.17 -34.92
C ILE A 226 -11.35 18.32 -33.86
N LEU A 227 -10.14 18.73 -34.25
CA LEU A 227 -9.02 18.93 -33.33
C LEU A 227 -9.30 20.05 -32.31
N LEU A 228 -9.82 21.19 -32.76
CA LEU A 228 -10.15 22.33 -31.88
C LEU A 228 -11.28 22.00 -30.90
N ILE A 229 -12.35 21.31 -31.35
CA ILE A 229 -13.47 20.92 -30.49
C ILE A 229 -13.02 19.85 -29.49
N THR A 230 -12.18 18.89 -29.90
CA THR A 230 -11.61 17.88 -28.99
C THR A 230 -10.71 18.53 -27.92
N PHE A 231 -9.90 19.52 -28.31
CA PHE A 231 -9.07 20.27 -27.37
C PHE A 231 -9.91 21.13 -26.41
N ALA A 232 -10.97 21.78 -26.89
CA ALA A 232 -11.92 22.50 -26.06
C ALA A 232 -12.66 21.56 -25.08
N TRP A 233 -13.08 20.38 -25.52
CA TRP A 233 -13.69 19.35 -24.68
C TRP A 233 -12.76 18.90 -23.55
N PHE A 234 -11.49 18.63 -23.89
CA PHE A 234 -10.44 18.30 -22.92
C PHE A 234 -10.27 19.42 -21.86
N LEU A 235 -10.25 20.69 -22.27
CA LEU A 235 -10.17 21.83 -21.35
C LEU A 235 -11.40 21.91 -20.42
N ILE A 236 -12.61 21.70 -20.94
CA ILE A 236 -13.85 21.69 -20.14
C ILE A 236 -13.81 20.57 -19.09
N TYR A 237 -13.29 19.39 -19.46
CA TYR A 237 -13.14 18.29 -18.52
C TYR A 237 -12.07 18.56 -17.44
N PHE A 238 -10.89 19.07 -17.83
CA PHE A 238 -9.77 19.27 -16.92
C PHE A 238 -9.89 20.48 -15.99
N PHE A 239 -10.62 21.53 -16.38
CA PHE A 239 -10.76 22.75 -15.57
C PHE A 239 -12.12 22.81 -14.82
N PRO A 240 -13.26 23.22 -15.43
CA PRO A 240 -14.49 23.40 -14.68
C PRO A 240 -15.06 22.09 -14.14
N LEU A 241 -15.07 20.99 -14.92
CA LEU A 241 -15.65 19.74 -14.45
C LEU A 241 -14.83 19.09 -13.33
N LYS A 242 -13.49 19.06 -13.45
CA LYS A 242 -12.61 18.58 -12.38
C LYS A 242 -12.78 19.36 -11.08
N TYR A 243 -12.84 20.69 -11.17
CA TYR A 243 -13.04 21.54 -10.01
C TYR A 243 -14.43 21.33 -9.39
N LEU A 244 -15.48 21.30 -10.21
CA LEU A 244 -16.86 21.07 -9.78
C LEU A 244 -17.03 19.69 -9.14
N LEU A 245 -16.51 18.62 -9.76
CA LEU A 245 -16.60 17.27 -9.22
C LEU A 245 -15.91 17.17 -7.86
N ARG A 246 -14.69 17.70 -7.73
CA ARG A 246 -13.97 17.75 -6.45
C ARG A 246 -14.75 18.56 -5.40
N TRP A 247 -15.29 19.72 -5.78
CA TRP A 247 -16.10 20.56 -4.88
C TRP A 247 -17.38 19.87 -4.40
N VAL A 248 -18.09 19.16 -5.30
CA VAL A 248 -19.26 18.36 -4.93
C VAL A 248 -18.89 17.24 -3.97
N LEU A 249 -17.87 16.43 -4.28
CA LEU A 249 -17.48 15.28 -3.46
C LEU A 249 -17.01 15.68 -2.05
N ILE A 250 -16.28 16.79 -1.92
CA ILE A 250 -15.93 17.39 -0.62
C ILE A 250 -17.20 17.84 0.10
N ARG A 251 -18.08 18.60 -0.58
CA ARG A 251 -19.30 19.16 0.03
C ARG A 251 -20.32 18.10 0.45
N THR A 252 -20.32 16.93 -0.16
CA THR A 252 -21.17 15.79 0.21
C THR A 252 -20.51 14.80 1.17
N HIS A 253 -19.28 15.07 1.66
CA HIS A 253 -18.50 14.17 2.50
C HIS A 253 -18.36 12.75 1.92
N GLU A 254 -18.23 12.63 0.58
CA GLU A 254 -18.12 11.33 -0.10
C GLU A 254 -16.68 10.78 -0.10
N LEU A 255 -15.68 11.65 0.13
CA LEU A 255 -14.27 11.27 0.27
C LEU A 255 -14.02 10.52 1.58
N ASP A 256 -14.59 11.03 2.67
CA ASP A 256 -14.49 10.50 4.04
C ASP A 256 -15.19 9.14 4.20
N ARG A 257 -16.14 8.80 3.32
CA ARG A 257 -16.90 7.54 3.39
C ARG A 257 -16.02 6.33 3.09
N SER A 258 -16.21 5.26 3.86
CA SER A 258 -15.56 3.96 3.63
C SER A 258 -15.93 3.36 2.27
N LYS A 259 -17.17 3.56 1.80
CA LYS A 259 -17.67 3.10 0.49
C LYS A 259 -18.35 4.24 -0.26
N PRO A 260 -18.17 4.39 -1.60
CA PRO A 260 -18.79 5.48 -2.35
C PRO A 260 -20.31 5.31 -2.39
N SER A 261 -21.07 6.39 -2.26
CA SER A 261 -22.53 6.36 -2.39
C SER A 261 -22.96 5.88 -3.79
N PRO A 262 -24.03 5.08 -3.91
CA PRO A 262 -24.60 4.70 -5.21
C PRO A 262 -24.89 5.92 -6.10
N LEU A 263 -25.30 7.05 -5.51
CA LEU A 263 -25.55 8.29 -6.24
C LEU A 263 -24.26 8.91 -6.80
N ALA A 264 -23.16 8.91 -6.02
CA ALA A 264 -21.88 9.43 -6.49
C ALA A 264 -21.31 8.55 -7.62
N THR A 265 -21.36 7.22 -7.46
CA THR A 265 -21.01 6.25 -8.51
C THR A 265 -21.83 6.45 -9.78
N MET A 266 -23.15 6.64 -9.65
CA MET A 266 -24.06 6.95 -10.77
C MET A 266 -23.66 8.25 -11.48
N CYS A 267 -23.43 9.34 -10.74
CA CYS A 267 -23.01 10.63 -11.32
C CYS A 267 -21.69 10.52 -12.10
N ILE A 268 -20.72 9.77 -11.59
CA ILE A 268 -19.43 9.57 -12.27
C ILE A 268 -19.60 8.71 -13.54
N LEU A 269 -20.45 7.67 -13.51
CA LEU A 269 -20.84 6.93 -14.73
C LEU A 269 -21.51 7.83 -15.77
N PHE A 270 -22.40 8.74 -15.37
CA PHE A 270 -22.99 9.71 -16.29
C PHE A 270 -21.94 10.64 -16.90
N ILE A 271 -20.98 11.14 -16.12
CA ILE A 271 -19.87 11.96 -16.64
C ILE A 271 -19.04 11.19 -17.69
N MET A 272 -18.80 9.89 -17.47
CA MET A 272 -18.14 9.00 -18.41
C MET A 272 -18.96 8.80 -19.70
N PHE A 273 -20.24 8.44 -19.59
CA PHE A 273 -21.10 8.20 -20.76
C PHE A 273 -21.31 9.46 -21.58
N ILE A 274 -21.50 10.62 -20.93
CA ILE A 274 -21.59 11.92 -21.59
C ILE A 274 -20.27 12.20 -22.35
N SER A 275 -19.11 11.97 -21.72
CA SER A 275 -17.81 12.17 -22.38
C SER A 275 -17.65 11.30 -23.62
N ALA A 276 -17.95 10.00 -23.50
CA ALA A 276 -17.85 9.05 -24.60
C ALA A 276 -18.77 9.45 -25.77
N TYR A 277 -20.03 9.78 -25.47
CA TYR A 277 -21.03 10.23 -26.44
C TYR A 277 -20.61 11.50 -27.18
N PHE A 278 -20.12 12.53 -26.47
CA PHE A 278 -19.64 13.75 -27.11
C PHE A 278 -18.40 13.50 -27.97
N THR A 279 -17.43 12.68 -27.53
CA THR A 279 -16.28 12.36 -28.39
C THR A 279 -16.70 11.66 -29.68
N ASP A 280 -17.64 10.72 -29.62
CA ASP A 280 -18.15 10.00 -30.80
C ASP A 280 -18.79 10.95 -31.83
N ILE A 281 -19.62 11.91 -31.36
CA ILE A 281 -20.20 12.97 -32.21
C ILE A 281 -19.14 13.86 -32.86
N ILE A 282 -18.04 14.16 -32.14
CA ILE A 282 -16.92 14.95 -32.66
C ILE A 282 -16.12 14.15 -33.71
N GLY A 283 -16.34 12.83 -33.85
CA GLY A 283 -15.57 11.95 -34.73
C GLY A 283 -14.30 11.39 -34.08
N VAL A 284 -14.20 11.43 -32.75
CA VAL A 284 -13.13 10.82 -31.96
C VAL A 284 -13.68 9.59 -31.24
N HIS A 285 -12.95 8.48 -31.26
CA HIS A 285 -13.46 7.21 -30.74
C HIS A 285 -13.94 7.32 -29.26
N PRO A 286 -15.15 6.85 -28.90
CA PRO A 286 -15.77 7.08 -27.59
C PRO A 286 -14.92 6.67 -26.37
N ILE A 287 -14.04 5.70 -26.56
CA ILE A 287 -13.01 5.25 -25.60
C ILE A 287 -12.17 6.43 -25.08
N PHE A 288 -11.82 7.40 -25.92
CA PHE A 288 -11.02 8.57 -25.52
C PHE A 288 -11.79 9.50 -24.55
N GLY A 289 -13.09 9.69 -24.78
CA GLY A 289 -13.95 10.43 -23.86
C GLY A 289 -14.02 9.75 -22.49
N ALA A 290 -14.17 8.43 -22.47
CA ALA A 290 -14.18 7.64 -21.25
C ALA A 290 -12.87 7.74 -20.45
N PHE A 291 -11.72 7.71 -21.13
CA PHE A 291 -10.41 7.93 -20.51
C PHE A 291 -10.29 9.29 -19.83
N ILE A 292 -10.69 10.37 -20.53
CA ILE A 292 -10.66 11.73 -19.99
C ILE A 292 -11.56 11.83 -18.75
N ALA A 293 -12.75 11.21 -18.76
CA ALA A 293 -13.64 11.18 -17.61
C ALA A 293 -12.98 10.52 -16.38
N GLY A 294 -12.24 9.42 -16.55
CA GLY A 294 -11.46 8.79 -15.48
C GLY A 294 -10.34 9.69 -14.94
N LEU A 295 -9.57 10.34 -15.82
CA LEU A 295 -8.49 11.25 -15.43
C LEU A 295 -8.97 12.44 -14.57
N VAL A 296 -10.23 12.86 -14.75
CA VAL A 296 -10.85 13.99 -14.07
C VAL A 296 -11.27 13.69 -12.61
N VAL A 297 -11.52 12.42 -12.25
CA VAL A 297 -11.94 12.04 -10.90
C VAL A 297 -10.87 12.39 -9.85
N PRO A 298 -11.23 13.00 -8.70
CA PRO A 298 -10.28 13.31 -7.64
C PRO A 298 -9.67 12.03 -7.05
N ARG A 299 -8.38 12.09 -6.74
CA ARG A 299 -7.57 10.99 -6.18
C ARG A 299 -7.35 11.13 -4.67
N ASP A 300 -8.02 12.09 -4.05
CA ASP A 300 -7.97 12.36 -2.62
C ASP A 300 -8.56 11.16 -1.84
N ASP A 301 -8.05 10.88 -0.64
CA ASP A 301 -8.56 9.88 0.34
C ASP A 301 -8.85 8.47 -0.20
N HIS A 302 -8.00 8.01 -1.12
CA HIS A 302 -8.12 6.72 -1.82
C HIS A 302 -9.48 6.50 -2.53
N TYR A 303 -10.22 7.58 -2.82
CA TYR A 303 -11.56 7.51 -3.40
C TYR A 303 -11.60 6.75 -4.75
N VAL A 304 -10.55 6.90 -5.56
CA VAL A 304 -10.37 6.12 -6.80
C VAL A 304 -10.37 4.61 -6.53
N VAL A 305 -9.64 4.13 -5.51
CA VAL A 305 -9.58 2.70 -5.19
C VAL A 305 -10.95 2.19 -4.77
N LYS A 306 -11.61 2.90 -3.84
CA LYS A 306 -12.98 2.62 -3.37
C LYS A 306 -14.02 2.59 -4.51
N LEU A 307 -13.80 3.39 -5.57
CA LEU A 307 -14.68 3.47 -6.74
C LEU A 307 -14.41 2.35 -7.74
N THR A 308 -13.14 2.06 -8.04
CA THR A 308 -12.73 0.97 -8.94
C THR A 308 -13.18 -0.38 -8.39
N GLU A 309 -12.89 -0.69 -7.11
CA GLU A 309 -13.33 -1.92 -6.44
C GLU A 309 -14.86 -2.15 -6.52
N ARG A 310 -15.65 -1.06 -6.55
CA ARG A 310 -17.11 -1.13 -6.65
C ARG A 310 -17.62 -1.42 -8.07
N MET A 311 -16.81 -1.17 -9.10
CA MET A 311 -17.28 -1.06 -10.49
C MET A 311 -16.56 -1.99 -11.48
N GLU A 312 -15.33 -2.42 -11.17
CA GLU A 312 -14.43 -3.09 -12.11
C GLU A 312 -14.84 -4.53 -12.46
N ASP A 313 -15.42 -5.26 -11.50
CA ASP A 313 -15.74 -6.70 -11.64
C ASP A 313 -16.56 -7.03 -12.89
N ILE A 314 -17.71 -6.38 -13.10
CA ILE A 314 -18.62 -6.74 -14.20
C ILE A 314 -17.95 -6.51 -15.58
N PRO A 315 -17.33 -5.34 -15.86
CA PRO A 315 -16.60 -5.16 -17.12
C PRO A 315 -15.43 -6.13 -17.30
N ASN A 316 -14.63 -6.40 -16.26
CA ASN A 316 -13.49 -7.32 -16.36
C ASN A 316 -13.88 -8.80 -16.52
N ILE A 317 -14.98 -9.23 -15.89
CA ILE A 317 -15.45 -10.62 -15.91
C ILE A 317 -16.27 -10.90 -17.18
N VAL A 318 -17.09 -9.93 -17.64
CA VAL A 318 -18.06 -10.14 -18.72
C VAL A 318 -17.71 -9.39 -20.00
N PHE A 319 -17.59 -8.06 -19.96
CA PHE A 319 -17.59 -7.27 -21.20
C PHE A 319 -16.24 -7.26 -21.93
N ILE A 320 -15.12 -7.23 -21.22
CA ILE A 320 -13.77 -7.26 -21.80
C ILE A 320 -13.48 -8.57 -22.56
N PRO A 321 -13.76 -9.76 -21.98
CA PRO A 321 -13.64 -11.02 -22.73
C PRO A 321 -14.47 -11.04 -24.01
N ILE A 322 -15.71 -10.51 -23.96
CA ILE A 322 -16.58 -10.40 -25.14
C ILE A 322 -15.95 -9.48 -26.19
N TYR A 323 -15.38 -8.33 -25.78
CA TYR A 323 -14.70 -7.42 -26.71
C TYR A 323 -13.55 -8.09 -27.46
N PHE A 324 -12.64 -8.74 -26.74
CA PHE A 324 -11.48 -9.39 -27.35
C PHE A 324 -11.86 -10.62 -28.19
N ALA A 325 -12.86 -11.40 -27.76
CA ALA A 325 -13.37 -12.51 -28.57
C ALA A 325 -14.04 -12.00 -29.86
N VAL A 326 -14.82 -10.92 -29.82
CA VAL A 326 -15.44 -10.34 -31.02
C VAL A 326 -14.40 -9.79 -32.01
N ALA A 327 -13.29 -9.25 -31.52
CA ALA A 327 -12.15 -8.94 -32.38
C ALA A 327 -11.56 -10.19 -33.06
N GLY A 328 -11.37 -11.27 -32.32
CA GLY A 328 -10.92 -12.56 -32.85
C GLY A 328 -11.90 -13.21 -33.84
N LEU A 329 -13.23 -13.04 -33.66
CA LEU A 329 -14.26 -13.55 -34.58
C LEU A 329 -14.13 -12.99 -36.01
N ASN A 330 -13.49 -11.83 -36.19
CA ASN A 330 -13.24 -11.24 -37.51
C ASN A 330 -11.96 -11.77 -38.18
N VAL A 331 -11.16 -12.60 -37.49
CA VAL A 331 -9.91 -13.16 -37.99
C VAL A 331 -10.19 -14.41 -38.83
N ASP A 332 -9.82 -14.35 -40.10
CA ASP A 332 -9.87 -15.47 -41.03
C ASP A 332 -8.46 -15.82 -41.54
N LEU A 333 -7.79 -16.73 -40.83
CA LEU A 333 -6.48 -17.24 -41.24
C LEU A 333 -6.59 -18.21 -42.43
N THR A 334 -7.79 -18.69 -42.79
CA THR A 334 -7.99 -19.58 -43.96
C THR A 334 -7.87 -18.83 -45.29
N LEU A 335 -7.75 -17.50 -45.25
CA LEU A 335 -7.37 -16.69 -46.40
C LEU A 335 -5.84 -16.70 -46.65
N LEU A 336 -5.02 -17.10 -45.68
CA LEU A 336 -3.54 -17.07 -45.75
C LEU A 336 -2.96 -18.35 -46.39
N ASN A 337 -3.49 -18.72 -47.56
CA ASN A 337 -3.13 -19.97 -48.25
C ASN A 337 -1.87 -19.88 -49.11
N GLU A 338 -1.36 -18.67 -49.38
CA GLU A 338 -0.15 -18.50 -50.18
C GLU A 338 1.09 -18.40 -49.28
N GLY A 339 2.20 -19.04 -49.66
CA GLY A 339 3.48 -18.89 -48.93
C GLY A 339 3.98 -17.44 -48.85
N ARG A 340 3.53 -16.58 -49.78
CA ARG A 340 3.75 -15.13 -49.75
C ARG A 340 3.02 -14.44 -48.58
N ASP A 341 1.80 -14.87 -48.28
CA ASP A 341 1.00 -14.34 -47.16
C ASP A 341 1.74 -14.57 -45.83
N TRP A 342 2.25 -15.80 -45.63
CA TRP A 342 3.09 -16.14 -44.48
C TRP A 342 4.42 -15.37 -44.45
N GLY A 343 5.02 -15.09 -45.61
CA GLY A 343 6.18 -14.19 -45.72
C GLY A 343 5.90 -12.81 -45.12
N TYR A 344 4.74 -12.21 -45.39
CA TYR A 344 4.33 -10.94 -44.78
C TYR A 344 3.98 -11.06 -43.29
N VAL A 345 3.41 -12.18 -42.84
CA VAL A 345 3.20 -12.47 -41.40
C VAL A 345 4.54 -12.48 -40.65
N PHE A 346 5.52 -13.24 -41.11
CA PHE A 346 6.83 -13.29 -40.45
C PHE A 346 7.59 -11.95 -40.54
N ALA A 347 7.48 -11.24 -41.67
CA ALA A 347 8.07 -9.91 -41.81
C ALA A 347 7.45 -8.88 -40.86
N THR A 348 6.11 -8.83 -40.72
CA THR A 348 5.42 -7.91 -39.80
C THR A 348 5.72 -8.24 -38.35
N ILE A 349 5.72 -9.52 -37.95
CA ILE A 349 6.12 -9.97 -36.60
C ILE A 349 7.57 -9.55 -36.31
N GLY A 350 8.50 -9.87 -37.21
CA GLY A 350 9.91 -9.54 -37.05
C GLY A 350 10.13 -8.03 -36.92
N ILE A 351 9.55 -7.24 -37.83
CA ILE A 351 9.65 -5.77 -37.79
C ILE A 351 9.05 -5.21 -36.50
N ALA A 352 7.84 -5.62 -36.10
CA ALA A 352 7.19 -5.14 -34.89
C ALA A 352 8.04 -5.42 -33.63
N ILE A 353 8.58 -6.63 -33.49
CA ILE A 353 9.40 -7.03 -32.34
C ILE A 353 10.77 -6.36 -32.38
N PHE A 354 11.54 -6.49 -33.47
CA PHE A 354 12.91 -5.97 -33.52
C PHE A 354 12.97 -4.45 -33.43
N THR A 355 12.09 -3.72 -34.12
CA THR A 355 12.12 -2.24 -34.07
C THR A 355 11.77 -1.72 -32.68
N LYS A 356 10.78 -2.31 -31.99
CA LYS A 356 10.41 -1.96 -30.61
C LYS A 356 11.53 -2.30 -29.62
N ILE A 357 12.09 -3.52 -29.68
CA ILE A 357 13.18 -3.92 -28.79
C ILE A 357 14.41 -3.03 -28.99
N ILE A 358 14.88 -2.82 -30.23
CA ILE A 358 16.11 -2.07 -30.50
C ILE A 358 15.92 -0.60 -30.13
N SER A 359 14.85 0.05 -30.59
CA SER A 359 14.59 1.46 -30.31
C SER A 359 14.36 1.72 -28.81
N GLY A 360 13.59 0.85 -28.14
CA GLY A 360 13.32 0.94 -26.72
C GLY A 360 14.56 0.70 -25.87
N THR A 361 15.34 -0.34 -26.17
CA THR A 361 16.59 -0.65 -25.46
C THR A 361 17.61 0.48 -25.59
N LEU A 362 17.85 0.97 -26.80
CA LEU A 362 18.82 2.04 -27.05
C LEU A 362 18.39 3.34 -26.35
N THR A 363 17.11 3.71 -26.44
CA THR A 363 16.59 4.94 -25.82
C THR A 363 16.56 4.84 -24.29
N ALA A 364 16.10 3.70 -23.75
CA ALA A 364 16.14 3.42 -22.32
C ALA A 364 17.58 3.49 -21.76
N LYS A 365 18.55 2.92 -22.48
CA LYS A 365 19.97 3.00 -22.13
C LYS A 365 20.49 4.44 -22.12
N LEU A 366 20.15 5.23 -23.15
CA LEU A 366 20.54 6.65 -23.25
C LEU A 366 19.90 7.53 -22.15
N THR A 367 18.69 7.20 -21.67
CA THR A 367 18.07 7.87 -20.53
C THR A 367 18.62 7.42 -19.16
N GLY A 368 19.60 6.50 -19.14
CA GLY A 368 20.37 6.11 -17.95
C GLY A 368 19.84 4.89 -17.19
N LEU A 369 19.12 3.98 -17.84
CA LEU A 369 18.83 2.64 -17.29
C LEU A 369 20.04 1.70 -17.49
N PHE A 370 20.17 0.69 -16.64
CA PHE A 370 21.17 -0.38 -16.80
C PHE A 370 20.86 -1.24 -18.04
N TRP A 371 21.82 -2.01 -18.54
CA TRP A 371 21.62 -2.79 -19.77
C TRP A 371 20.44 -3.77 -19.68
N ARG A 372 20.30 -4.50 -18.57
CA ARG A 372 19.18 -5.43 -18.38
C ARG A 372 17.83 -4.71 -18.25
N GLU A 373 17.78 -3.62 -17.47
CA GLU A 373 16.59 -2.76 -17.33
C GLU A 373 16.16 -2.15 -18.68
N ALA A 374 17.14 -1.71 -19.49
CA ALA A 374 16.90 -1.12 -20.79
C ALA A 374 16.38 -2.16 -21.80
N THR A 375 16.98 -3.35 -21.84
CA THR A 375 16.49 -4.44 -22.70
C THR A 375 15.10 -4.89 -22.28
N ALA A 376 14.83 -5.01 -20.97
CA ALA A 376 13.48 -5.28 -20.47
C ALA A 376 12.48 -4.21 -20.91
N ALA A 377 12.85 -2.93 -20.83
CA ALA A 377 12.02 -1.83 -21.30
C ALA A 377 11.73 -1.88 -22.82
N GLY A 378 12.72 -2.24 -23.65
CA GLY A 378 12.51 -2.45 -25.08
C GLY A 378 11.60 -3.64 -25.40
N VAL A 379 11.75 -4.74 -24.67
CA VAL A 379 10.88 -5.92 -24.79
C VAL A 379 9.44 -5.58 -24.41
N LEU A 380 9.22 -4.96 -23.25
CA LEU A 380 7.92 -4.52 -22.77
C LEU A 380 7.22 -3.50 -23.69
N MET A 381 7.97 -2.64 -24.40
CA MET A 381 7.39 -1.75 -25.42
C MET A 381 6.82 -2.47 -26.65
N SER A 382 7.08 -3.78 -26.81
CA SER A 382 6.54 -4.61 -27.89
C SER A 382 5.11 -5.11 -27.62
N CYS A 383 4.55 -4.88 -26.42
CA CYS A 383 3.18 -5.25 -26.06
C CYS A 383 2.14 -4.62 -27.00
N LYS A 384 1.31 -5.47 -27.61
CA LYS A 384 0.15 -5.08 -28.40
C LYS A 384 -1.14 -5.33 -27.62
N GLY A 385 -2.28 -4.93 -28.18
CA GLY A 385 -3.57 -5.03 -27.49
C GLY A 385 -4.66 -4.14 -28.09
N ILE A 386 -5.55 -3.65 -27.22
CA ILE A 386 -6.82 -2.99 -27.56
C ILE A 386 -6.67 -1.95 -28.68
N VAL A 387 -5.80 -0.96 -28.51
CA VAL A 387 -5.75 0.19 -29.43
C VAL A 387 -5.39 -0.25 -30.84
N GLU A 388 -4.49 -1.23 -31.00
CA GLU A 388 -4.20 -1.81 -32.31
C GLU A 388 -5.41 -2.58 -32.87
N ILE A 389 -6.10 -3.37 -32.06
CA ILE A 389 -7.31 -4.09 -32.46
C ILE A 389 -8.41 -3.10 -32.92
N VAL A 390 -8.59 -1.98 -32.21
CA VAL A 390 -9.49 -0.89 -32.62
C VAL A 390 -9.06 -0.31 -33.96
N VAL A 391 -7.78 0.05 -34.11
CA VAL A 391 -7.22 0.56 -35.39
C VAL A 391 -7.57 -0.42 -36.51
N LEU A 392 -7.18 -1.70 -36.38
CA LEU A 392 -7.41 -2.75 -37.37
C LEU A 392 -8.89 -2.92 -37.72
N THR A 393 -9.78 -2.94 -36.72
CA THR A 393 -11.23 -3.10 -36.92
C THR A 393 -11.82 -1.87 -37.63
N VAL A 394 -11.41 -0.65 -37.24
CA VAL A 394 -11.82 0.59 -37.91
C VAL A 394 -11.35 0.61 -39.36
N GLY A 395 -10.12 0.21 -39.65
CA GLY A 395 -9.62 0.15 -41.02
C GLY A 395 -10.28 -0.92 -41.88
N LEU A 396 -10.65 -2.07 -41.31
CA LEU A 396 -11.42 -3.09 -42.01
C LEU A 396 -12.83 -2.58 -42.33
N ASN A 397 -13.50 -1.95 -41.36
CA ASN A 397 -14.84 -1.37 -41.55
C ASN A 397 -14.85 -0.18 -42.52
N ALA A 398 -13.79 0.63 -42.53
CA ALA A 398 -13.61 1.73 -43.48
C ALA A 398 -13.13 1.26 -44.88
N GLY A 399 -12.86 -0.03 -45.07
CA GLY A 399 -12.33 -0.58 -46.31
C GLY A 399 -10.89 -0.17 -46.64
N ILE A 400 -10.12 0.28 -45.65
CA ILE A 400 -8.70 0.67 -45.81
C ILE A 400 -7.81 -0.57 -45.85
N ILE A 401 -8.16 -1.63 -45.12
CA ILE A 401 -7.44 -2.92 -45.13
C ILE A 401 -8.39 -4.07 -45.46
N SER A 402 -7.88 -5.08 -46.16
CA SER A 402 -8.63 -6.30 -46.47
C SER A 402 -8.61 -7.29 -45.29
N ARG A 403 -9.54 -8.26 -45.30
CA ARG A 403 -9.58 -9.34 -44.29
C ARG A 403 -8.27 -10.13 -44.17
N LYS A 404 -7.53 -10.32 -45.27
CA LYS A 404 -6.18 -10.91 -45.24
C LYS A 404 -5.22 -10.08 -44.36
N ILE A 405 -5.14 -8.77 -44.60
CA ILE A 405 -4.25 -7.87 -43.83
C ILE A 405 -4.68 -7.81 -42.36
N PHE A 406 -6.00 -7.74 -42.10
CA PHE A 406 -6.53 -7.80 -40.74
C PHE A 406 -6.05 -9.07 -40.01
N GLY A 407 -6.19 -10.24 -40.63
CA GLY A 407 -5.72 -11.51 -40.07
C GLY A 407 -4.20 -11.55 -39.82
N MET A 408 -3.40 -11.05 -40.76
CA MET A 408 -1.94 -10.95 -40.60
C MET A 408 -1.55 -10.09 -39.39
N PHE A 409 -2.20 -8.95 -39.21
CA PHE A 409 -1.84 -7.99 -38.16
C PHE A 409 -2.38 -8.39 -36.78
N VAL A 410 -3.56 -9.02 -36.70
CA VAL A 410 -4.02 -9.62 -35.43
C VAL A 410 -3.12 -10.78 -35.03
N LEU A 411 -2.66 -11.62 -35.97
CA LEU A 411 -1.68 -12.66 -35.69
C LEU A 411 -0.33 -12.06 -35.22
N MET A 412 0.11 -10.96 -35.82
CA MET A 412 1.29 -10.22 -35.35
C MET A 412 1.13 -9.69 -33.93
N ALA A 413 -0.01 -9.08 -33.60
CA ALA A 413 -0.31 -8.58 -32.26
C ALA A 413 -0.37 -9.70 -31.20
N LEU A 414 -0.92 -10.86 -31.55
CA LEU A 414 -0.94 -12.06 -30.70
C LEU A 414 0.48 -12.57 -30.42
N VAL A 415 1.27 -12.79 -31.48
CA VAL A 415 2.62 -13.36 -31.35
C VAL A 415 3.56 -12.41 -30.61
N SER A 416 3.56 -11.11 -30.93
CA SER A 416 4.43 -10.14 -30.23
C SER A 416 4.09 -10.04 -28.76
N THR A 417 2.81 -10.03 -28.39
CA THR A 417 2.36 -9.99 -26.99
C THR A 417 2.72 -11.29 -26.26
N PHE A 418 2.49 -12.46 -26.86
CA PHE A 418 2.83 -13.76 -26.28
C PHE A 418 4.34 -13.92 -26.06
N VAL A 419 5.18 -13.43 -26.96
CA VAL A 419 6.65 -13.45 -26.84
C VAL A 419 7.16 -12.45 -25.79
N THR A 420 6.45 -11.34 -25.56
CA THR A 420 6.91 -10.29 -24.64
C THR A 420 7.06 -10.78 -23.20
N THR A 421 6.10 -11.57 -22.69
CA THR A 421 6.13 -12.10 -21.31
C THR A 421 7.36 -12.99 -21.02
N PRO A 422 7.61 -14.11 -21.74
CA PRO A 422 8.76 -14.97 -21.49
C PRO A 422 10.09 -14.27 -21.81
N LEU A 423 10.14 -13.41 -22.82
CA LEU A 423 11.35 -12.66 -23.15
C LEU A 423 11.72 -11.65 -22.05
N THR A 424 10.73 -11.04 -21.39
CA THR A 424 10.96 -10.18 -20.22
C THR A 424 11.54 -10.97 -19.05
N GLN A 425 10.98 -12.15 -18.75
CA GLN A 425 11.47 -13.04 -17.68
C GLN A 425 12.91 -13.53 -17.93
N LEU A 426 13.25 -13.84 -19.19
CA LEU A 426 14.60 -14.26 -19.58
C LEU A 426 15.63 -13.12 -19.41
N VAL A 427 15.27 -11.91 -19.83
CA VAL A 427 16.16 -10.73 -19.78
C VAL A 427 16.34 -10.22 -18.34
N TYR A 428 15.26 -10.22 -17.55
CA TYR A 428 15.17 -9.61 -16.23
C TYR A 428 14.53 -10.56 -15.20
N PRO A 429 15.23 -11.66 -14.85
CA PRO A 429 14.73 -12.70 -13.94
C PRO A 429 14.76 -12.23 -12.48
N ASP A 430 13.89 -12.84 -11.67
CA ASP A 430 13.70 -12.47 -10.26
C ASP A 430 14.99 -12.54 -9.43
N SER A 431 15.85 -13.54 -9.66
CA SER A 431 17.16 -13.66 -8.98
C SER A 431 18.08 -12.44 -9.17
N TYR A 432 17.99 -11.73 -10.29
CA TYR A 432 18.75 -10.49 -10.50
C TYR A 432 18.14 -9.31 -9.72
N ARG A 433 16.81 -9.27 -9.62
CA ARG A 433 16.05 -8.24 -8.92
C ARG A 433 16.30 -8.33 -7.41
N ASP A 434 16.24 -9.55 -6.88
CA ASP A 434 16.55 -9.84 -5.47
C ASP A 434 18.02 -9.55 -5.13
N GLY A 435 18.95 -9.85 -6.03
CA GLY A 435 20.38 -9.51 -5.86
C GLY A 435 20.62 -8.01 -5.77
N VAL A 436 20.02 -7.21 -6.67
CA VAL A 436 20.11 -5.74 -6.61
C VAL A 436 19.44 -5.20 -5.35
N ARG A 437 18.27 -5.75 -4.97
CA ARG A 437 17.56 -5.34 -3.74
C ARG A 437 18.40 -5.62 -2.49
N LYS A 438 19.01 -6.81 -2.39
CA LYS A 438 19.94 -7.16 -1.30
C LYS A 438 21.14 -6.21 -1.24
N SER A 439 21.79 -5.94 -2.38
CA SER A 439 22.94 -5.01 -2.44
C SER A 439 22.61 -3.54 -2.12
N LEU A 440 21.34 -3.16 -2.16
CA LEU A 440 20.86 -1.84 -1.75
C LEU A 440 20.34 -1.80 -0.31
N SER A 441 20.12 -2.97 0.31
CA SER A 441 19.62 -3.10 1.69
C SER A 441 20.69 -3.53 2.71
N THR A 442 21.85 -4.03 2.29
CA THR A 442 22.99 -4.25 3.19
C THR A 442 23.80 -2.96 3.38
N PRO A 443 23.95 -2.46 4.61
CA PRO A 443 25.09 -1.62 4.98
C PRO A 443 26.39 -2.38 4.68
N ALA A 444 27.45 -1.65 4.36
CA ALA A 444 28.77 -2.27 4.20
C ALA A 444 29.34 -2.62 5.58
N GLU A 445 29.28 -3.90 5.96
CA GLU A 445 29.99 -4.45 7.12
C GLU A 445 31.09 -5.42 6.64
N ASP A 446 32.23 -5.39 7.35
CA ASP A 446 33.48 -6.08 7.02
C ASP A 446 33.33 -7.62 6.98
N ASP A 447 33.90 -8.25 5.96
CA ASP A 447 34.20 -9.69 5.97
C ASP A 447 35.31 -9.97 7.01
N GLY A 448 34.94 -10.31 8.26
CA GLY A 448 35.95 -10.55 9.29
C GLY A 448 35.46 -11.08 10.65
N ALA A 449 35.31 -12.40 10.75
CA ALA A 449 35.09 -13.20 11.97
C ALA A 449 33.74 -12.99 12.69
N ALA A 450 33.18 -13.98 13.40
CA ALA A 450 33.72 -15.28 13.77
C ALA A 450 32.68 -16.41 13.65
N ASP A 451 33.17 -17.63 13.41
CA ASP A 451 32.46 -18.86 13.79
C ASP A 451 32.34 -18.96 15.30
N GLY A 452 31.25 -19.57 15.76
CA GLY A 452 31.15 -20.20 17.08
C GLY A 452 30.88 -19.26 18.25
N LEU A 453 29.73 -19.46 18.89
CA LEU A 453 29.65 -19.73 20.33
C LEU A 453 28.28 -20.33 20.63
N ASP A 454 28.30 -21.52 21.21
CA ASP A 454 27.10 -22.31 21.50
C ASP A 454 26.28 -21.70 22.64
N SER A 455 24.97 -21.97 22.63
CA SER A 455 24.06 -21.54 23.70
C SER A 455 24.27 -22.37 24.97
N GLU A 456 25.10 -21.89 25.89
CA GLU A 456 25.09 -22.39 27.27
C GLU A 456 23.83 -21.90 28.00
N GLY A 457 23.18 -22.81 28.74
CA GLY A 457 21.90 -22.55 29.38
C GLY A 457 22.03 -21.70 30.64
N VAL A 458 21.18 -20.69 30.77
CA VAL A 458 21.04 -19.89 32.00
C VAL A 458 19.91 -20.48 32.86
N ASP A 459 20.23 -20.81 34.11
CA ASP A 459 19.31 -21.42 35.07
C ASP A 459 18.12 -20.49 35.41
N LYS A 460 16.89 -21.00 35.26
CA LYS A 460 15.64 -20.24 35.45
C LYS A 460 15.15 -20.15 36.91
N THR A 461 16.04 -20.18 37.90
CA THR A 461 15.68 -20.49 39.31
C THR A 461 15.61 -19.31 40.30
N GLU A 462 15.88 -18.06 39.89
CA GLU A 462 15.91 -16.90 40.83
C GLU A 462 14.77 -15.87 40.65
N ILE A 463 13.85 -16.06 39.70
CA ILE A 463 12.99 -14.99 39.17
C ILE A 463 11.64 -14.85 39.92
N ASN A 464 11.67 -14.67 41.24
CA ASN A 464 10.45 -14.47 42.08
C ASN A 464 10.64 -13.39 43.17
N THR A 465 11.36 -12.30 42.85
CA THR A 465 11.45 -11.12 43.71
C THR A 465 10.14 -10.35 43.71
N GLN A 466 9.38 -10.45 44.80
CA GLN A 466 8.28 -9.52 45.10
C GLN A 466 8.82 -8.07 45.16
N LEU A 467 8.14 -7.13 44.50
CA LEU A 467 8.46 -5.70 44.54
C LEU A 467 8.03 -5.07 45.88
N ASN A 468 8.69 -5.43 46.97
CA ASN A 468 8.34 -4.99 48.32
C ASN A 468 9.21 -3.83 48.82
N SER A 469 10.40 -3.64 48.26
CA SER A 469 11.35 -2.59 48.65
C SER A 469 11.97 -1.88 47.45
N LEU A 470 12.50 -0.68 47.69
CA LEU A 470 13.22 0.09 46.69
C LEU A 470 14.48 -0.63 46.15
N ALA A 471 15.07 -1.54 46.92
CA ALA A 471 16.19 -2.37 46.48
C ALA A 471 15.78 -3.48 45.48
N ASP A 472 14.50 -3.85 45.45
CA ASP A 472 13.98 -4.85 44.51
C ASP A 472 13.67 -4.20 43.16
N VAL A 473 13.28 -2.91 43.15
CA VAL A 473 13.04 -2.11 41.94
C VAL A 473 14.27 -2.11 41.02
N SER A 474 15.49 -2.00 41.57
CA SER A 474 16.72 -2.02 40.77
C SER A 474 17.12 -3.40 40.24
N LYS A 475 16.52 -4.47 40.76
CA LYS A 475 16.76 -5.85 40.34
C LYS A 475 15.68 -6.35 39.39
N TYR A 476 14.56 -5.65 39.31
CA TYR A 476 13.42 -6.01 38.49
C TYR A 476 13.74 -5.90 37.00
N ARG A 477 13.21 -6.85 36.22
CA ARG A 477 13.48 -7.01 34.79
C ARG A 477 12.18 -7.37 34.09
N ILE A 478 11.91 -6.73 32.94
CA ILE A 478 10.81 -7.10 32.06
C ILE A 478 11.33 -8.11 31.03
N GLY A 479 10.75 -9.31 30.99
CA GLY A 479 11.09 -10.37 30.05
C GLY A 479 10.68 -10.02 28.62
N GLU A 480 9.41 -10.28 28.29
CA GLU A 480 8.76 -9.88 27.04
C GLU A 480 7.80 -8.69 27.28
N LEU A 481 7.84 -7.71 26.39
CA LEU A 481 6.87 -6.60 26.35
C LEU A 481 5.81 -6.91 25.30
N THR A 482 4.59 -7.24 25.73
CA THR A 482 3.48 -7.59 24.84
C THR A 482 2.53 -6.41 24.66
N THR A 483 2.52 -5.79 23.49
CA THR A 483 1.53 -4.74 23.14
C THR A 483 0.28 -5.37 22.51
N VAL A 484 -0.89 -5.13 23.11
CA VAL A 484 -2.18 -5.64 22.65
C VAL A 484 -2.96 -4.56 21.91
N ILE A 485 -2.86 -4.55 20.59
CA ILE A 485 -3.50 -3.58 19.70
C ILE A 485 -4.95 -3.96 19.51
N ASN A 486 -5.85 -3.02 19.79
CA ASN A 486 -7.30 -3.22 19.71
C ASN A 486 -8.00 -2.21 18.79
N THR A 487 -7.40 -1.02 18.57
CA THR A 487 -7.87 -0.01 17.61
C THR A 487 -6.67 0.55 16.83
N THR A 488 -6.90 1.08 15.62
CA THR A 488 -5.82 1.58 14.74
C THR A 488 -5.17 2.87 15.28
N GLU A 489 -5.95 3.65 15.99
CA GLU A 489 -5.64 4.96 16.54
C GLU A 489 -4.67 4.84 17.73
N ALA A 490 -4.76 3.74 18.48
CA ALA A 490 -3.90 3.41 19.61
C ALA A 490 -2.42 3.17 19.24
N ILE A 491 -2.09 3.02 17.95
CA ILE A 491 -0.75 2.72 17.46
C ILE A 491 0.24 3.88 17.68
N SER A 492 -0.18 5.14 17.45
CA SER A 492 0.75 6.26 17.65
C SER A 492 1.09 6.52 19.13
N PRO A 493 0.13 6.47 20.07
CA PRO A 493 0.43 6.52 21.50
C PRO A 493 1.25 5.32 22.00
N SER A 494 1.00 4.10 21.51
CA SER A 494 1.74 2.92 21.96
C SER A 494 3.18 2.91 21.46
N LEU A 495 3.44 3.21 20.17
CA LEU A 495 4.80 3.34 19.64
C LEU A 495 5.62 4.40 20.38
N LYS A 496 4.99 5.49 20.84
CA LYS A 496 5.66 6.49 21.69
C LYS A 496 6.08 5.90 23.04
N LEU A 497 5.19 5.17 23.72
CA LEU A 497 5.50 4.56 25.02
C LEU A 497 6.50 3.41 24.88
N LEU A 498 6.37 2.56 23.86
CA LEU A 498 7.37 1.56 23.49
C LEU A 498 8.73 2.21 23.24
N ASN A 499 8.80 3.35 22.55
CA ASN A 499 10.03 4.12 22.36
C ASN A 499 10.58 4.77 23.65
N TYR A 500 9.92 4.66 24.80
CA TYR A 500 10.54 4.91 26.10
C TYR A 500 10.92 3.60 26.82
N LEU A 501 10.12 2.54 26.72
CA LEU A 501 10.37 1.25 27.41
C LEU A 501 11.40 0.33 26.73
N SER A 502 11.45 0.28 25.39
CA SER A 502 12.16 -0.76 24.63
C SER A 502 13.60 -0.39 24.30
N LEU A 503 14.58 -0.99 25.00
CA LEU A 503 16.01 -0.66 24.88
C LEU A 503 16.62 -1.29 23.62
N GLY A 504 17.06 -0.44 22.68
CA GLY A 504 17.75 -0.88 21.46
C GLY A 504 19.26 -0.84 21.60
N VAL A 505 19.96 -1.88 21.15
CA VAL A 505 21.44 -1.91 21.14
C VAL A 505 21.99 -0.96 20.08
N SER A 506 22.15 0.32 20.45
CA SER A 506 22.86 1.30 19.64
C SER A 506 24.34 0.89 19.54
N PRO A 507 24.93 0.80 18.34
CA PRO A 507 26.30 0.35 18.19
C PRO A 507 27.27 1.37 18.81
N LYS A 508 28.07 0.93 19.79
CA LYS A 508 29.11 1.76 20.44
C LYS A 508 30.06 2.34 19.37
N PRO A 509 30.43 3.64 19.44
CA PRO A 509 31.50 4.16 18.60
C PRO A 509 32.84 3.50 18.99
N LYS A 510 33.48 2.80 18.04
CA LYS A 510 34.84 2.24 18.21
C LYS A 510 35.82 3.40 18.43
N ASN A 511 36.46 3.46 19.59
CA ASN A 511 37.39 4.53 19.97
C ASN A 511 38.76 3.89 20.32
N ASN A 512 39.88 4.18 19.62
CA ASN A 512 41.07 3.26 19.47
C ASN A 512 42.48 3.78 19.92
N LYS A 513 43.20 3.07 20.81
CA LYS A 513 44.52 3.37 21.47
C LYS A 513 45.29 2.05 21.64
N HIS A 514 46.38 2.20 22.37
CA HIS A 514 47.30 1.29 23.02
C HIS A 514 46.65 0.32 24.03
N LYS A 515 47.24 -0.84 24.33
CA LYS A 515 48.68 -1.05 24.55
C LYS A 515 49.12 -2.51 24.34
N ASN A 516 50.35 -2.70 23.83
CA ASN A 516 51.28 -3.84 23.93
C ASN A 516 52.17 -3.80 22.67
N GLU A 517 53.37 -3.22 22.67
CA GLU A 517 54.64 -3.69 23.25
C GLU A 517 55.29 -4.92 22.58
N THR A 518 56.59 -4.77 22.31
CA THR A 518 57.62 -5.77 21.93
C THR A 518 57.76 -6.25 20.45
N SER A 519 59.04 -6.46 20.06
CA SER A 519 59.56 -6.91 18.75
C SER A 519 59.24 -5.99 17.55
N LEU A 520 60.10 -5.10 17.05
CA LEU A 520 61.57 -5.01 16.92
C LEU A 520 62.18 -5.84 15.75
N SER A 521 62.37 -5.11 14.64
CA SER A 521 63.41 -5.27 13.59
C SER A 521 63.15 -6.14 12.33
N ARG A 522 63.70 -5.62 11.21
CA ARG A 522 63.90 -6.21 9.85
C ARG A 522 62.64 -6.24 8.96
N MET A 523 62.71 -5.92 7.65
CA MET A 523 63.84 -5.37 6.86
C MET A 523 63.31 -4.57 5.64
N THR A 524 64.20 -3.77 5.05
CA THR A 524 63.95 -2.75 4.01
C THR A 524 63.90 -3.27 2.57
N THR A 525 63.33 -2.47 1.65
CA THR A 525 63.65 -2.33 0.18
C THR A 525 63.38 -3.55 -0.73
N ALA A 526 63.02 -3.45 -2.01
CA ALA A 526 62.56 -2.40 -2.96
C ALA A 526 61.72 -3.13 -4.07
N THR A 527 61.07 -2.56 -5.10
CA THR A 527 61.54 -1.68 -6.20
C THR A 527 60.38 -1.11 -7.04
N ASP A 528 60.68 -0.09 -7.87
CA ASP A 528 59.80 0.68 -8.75
C ASP A 528 59.18 -0.05 -9.96
N SER A 529 58.10 0.50 -10.58
CA SER A 529 58.24 1.35 -11.81
C SER A 529 56.94 1.65 -12.61
N THR A 530 56.57 2.94 -12.63
CA THR A 530 56.16 3.81 -13.78
C THR A 530 55.25 3.33 -14.96
N LEU A 531 54.18 4.11 -15.25
CA LEU A 531 53.90 4.89 -16.50
C LEU A 531 52.38 5.29 -16.54
N LYS A 532 51.99 6.59 -16.49
CA LYS A 532 51.76 7.56 -17.60
C LYS A 532 50.78 7.07 -18.71
N SER A 533 49.78 7.83 -19.19
CA SER A 533 49.31 9.19 -18.85
C SER A 533 47.90 9.53 -19.45
N ASN A 534 47.24 10.55 -18.89
CA ASN A 534 46.37 11.56 -19.53
C ASN A 534 45.19 11.17 -20.46
N THR A 535 43.96 11.48 -20.04
CA THR A 535 43.14 12.63 -20.54
C THR A 535 41.75 12.65 -19.87
N PHE A 536 41.46 13.53 -18.91
CA PHE A 536 40.97 14.93 -18.97
C PHE A 536 39.44 15.15 -19.12
N LYS A 537 38.89 15.93 -18.16
CA LYS A 537 37.52 16.53 -18.04
C LYS A 537 36.43 15.65 -17.38
N ILE A 538 35.52 16.34 -16.66
CA ILE A 538 34.41 15.81 -15.83
C ILE A 538 34.81 15.08 -14.53
N LYS A 539 35.71 15.69 -13.72
CA LYS A 539 35.92 15.30 -12.31
C LYS A 539 36.17 16.48 -11.35
N LYS A 540 35.75 17.70 -11.72
CA LYS A 540 36.03 18.96 -10.99
C LYS A 540 34.78 19.72 -10.52
N MET A 541 33.71 19.00 -10.19
CA MET A 541 32.47 19.57 -9.63
C MET A 541 31.84 18.70 -8.52
N VAL A 542 32.61 17.77 -7.96
CA VAL A 542 32.24 16.91 -6.82
C VAL A 542 33.12 17.21 -5.58
N HIS A 543 33.99 18.21 -5.67
CA HIS A 543 35.05 18.49 -4.68
C HIS A 543 34.73 19.69 -3.76
N ILE A 544 33.44 19.94 -3.51
CA ILE A 544 32.93 21.04 -2.66
C ILE A 544 32.02 20.52 -1.52
N TRP A 545 31.78 19.21 -1.44
CA TRP A 545 30.92 18.58 -0.40
C TRP A 545 31.64 17.48 0.42
N SER A 546 32.97 17.47 0.40
CA SER A 546 33.78 16.43 1.06
C SER A 546 35.01 17.01 1.76
N LYS A 547 34.86 18.11 2.52
CA LYS A 547 35.95 18.70 3.31
C LYS A 547 35.46 19.48 4.54
N SER A 548 35.07 18.73 5.56
CA SER A 548 34.65 19.14 6.90
C SER A 548 34.22 17.84 7.61
N VAL A 549 34.95 17.22 8.52
CA VAL A 549 36.21 17.59 9.20
C VAL A 549 37.07 16.34 9.33
N ASP A 550 38.27 16.34 8.75
CA ASP A 550 39.40 15.53 9.24
C ASP A 550 40.19 16.45 10.19
N ASP A 551 40.26 16.12 11.48
CA ASP A 551 41.36 16.40 12.42
C ASP A 551 40.90 16.15 13.87
N VAL A 552 41.87 16.03 14.79
CA VAL A 552 41.73 15.91 16.26
C VAL A 552 41.44 14.49 16.80
N ASP A 553 42.50 13.67 16.79
CA ASP A 553 43.19 13.18 18.01
C ASP A 553 42.47 12.29 19.08
N THR A 554 43.25 11.31 19.55
CA THR A 554 43.38 10.88 20.97
C THR A 554 42.61 9.72 21.64
N ASN A 555 42.39 8.63 20.89
CA ASN A 555 42.61 7.24 21.35
C ASN A 555 41.64 6.49 22.39
N LEU A 556 41.30 5.16 22.26
CA LEU A 556 40.73 4.15 23.26
C LEU A 556 41.20 4.44 24.71
N SER A 557 40.30 4.37 25.65
CA SER A 557 40.58 3.55 26.84
C SER A 557 39.82 2.24 26.69
N VAL A 558 40.43 1.12 27.05
CA VAL A 558 39.65 -0.04 27.48
C VAL A 558 38.83 0.47 28.68
N ILE A 559 37.51 0.40 28.58
CA ILE A 559 36.60 0.82 29.65
C ILE A 559 35.74 -0.39 29.99
N ASP A 560 35.75 -0.73 31.27
CA ASP A 560 35.04 -1.86 31.87
C ASP A 560 33.54 -1.86 31.57
N GLU A 561 32.93 -3.03 31.73
CA GLU A 561 31.49 -3.17 31.89
C GLU A 561 31.04 -2.49 33.19
N LYS A 562 30.67 -1.21 33.12
CA LYS A 562 29.72 -0.67 34.08
C LYS A 562 28.38 -1.38 33.86
N LEU A 563 27.90 -2.12 34.86
CA LEU A 563 26.51 -2.61 34.88
C LEU A 563 25.58 -1.40 34.69
N THR A 564 24.71 -1.44 33.68
CA THR A 564 23.59 -0.51 33.59
C THR A 564 22.55 -0.91 34.63
N PRO A 565 22.09 0.00 35.51
CA PRO A 565 21.15 -0.35 36.59
C PRO A 565 19.79 -0.85 36.08
N PHE A 566 19.45 -0.54 34.82
CA PHE A 566 18.28 -1.06 34.13
C PHE A 566 18.74 -1.80 32.86
N GLU A 567 18.50 -3.11 32.82
CA GLU A 567 18.63 -3.88 31.58
C GLU A 567 17.39 -3.68 30.68
N GLY A 568 17.57 -3.91 29.38
CA GLY A 568 16.52 -3.70 28.40
C GLY A 568 15.48 -4.81 28.35
N VAL A 569 14.27 -4.43 27.95
CA VAL A 569 13.20 -5.34 27.50
C VAL A 569 13.78 -6.33 26.49
N GLY A 570 13.68 -7.63 26.78
CA GLY A 570 14.33 -8.69 26.00
C GLY A 570 13.70 -8.96 24.62
N ALA A 571 12.38 -8.79 24.50
CA ALA A 571 11.65 -8.95 23.24
C ALA A 571 10.38 -8.08 23.20
N LEU A 572 9.93 -7.73 21.98
CA LEU A 572 8.66 -7.04 21.73
C LEU A 572 7.69 -7.99 21.01
N ARG A 573 6.52 -8.22 21.61
CA ARG A 573 5.42 -8.99 21.01
C ARG A 573 4.25 -8.08 20.69
N ALA A 574 3.79 -8.08 19.44
CA ALA A 574 2.62 -7.30 19.03
C ALA A 574 1.43 -8.21 18.70
N ILE A 575 0.33 -8.07 19.43
CA ILE A 575 -0.87 -8.88 19.25
C ILE A 575 -2.01 -7.99 18.78
N HIS A 576 -2.63 -8.32 17.64
CA HIS A 576 -3.82 -7.61 17.15
C HIS A 576 -5.10 -8.38 17.51
N LEU A 577 -5.92 -7.81 18.40
CA LEU A 577 -7.26 -8.31 18.73
C LEU A 577 -8.27 -7.86 17.68
N ARG A 578 -8.50 -8.70 16.67
CA ARG A 578 -9.37 -8.36 15.55
C ARG A 578 -10.82 -8.75 15.84
N LEU A 579 -11.70 -7.75 15.98
CA LEU A 579 -13.12 -7.98 16.21
C LEU A 579 -13.77 -8.72 15.03
N LEU A 580 -14.52 -9.77 15.35
CA LEU A 580 -15.42 -10.47 14.43
C LEU A 580 -16.82 -10.60 15.04
N THR A 581 -17.81 -10.85 14.18
CA THR A 581 -19.14 -11.26 14.64
C THR A 581 -19.06 -12.68 15.20
N GLU A 582 -19.82 -13.01 16.24
CA GLU A 582 -19.83 -14.34 16.90
C GLU A 582 -19.83 -15.49 15.87
N ARG A 583 -20.77 -15.45 14.91
CA ARG A 583 -20.88 -16.43 13.81
C ARG A 583 -19.62 -16.54 12.93
N THR A 584 -18.86 -15.47 12.73
CA THR A 584 -17.61 -15.50 11.95
C THR A 584 -16.44 -16.02 12.79
N THR A 585 -16.40 -15.69 14.08
CA THR A 585 -15.44 -16.24 15.04
C THR A 585 -15.61 -17.76 15.14
N ASP A 586 -16.84 -18.24 15.36
CA ASP A 586 -17.17 -19.67 15.42
C ASP A 586 -16.74 -20.42 14.14
N LEU A 587 -17.06 -19.85 12.97
CA LEU A 587 -16.69 -20.44 11.68
C LEU A 587 -15.16 -20.49 11.51
N LEU A 588 -14.44 -19.42 11.87
CA LEU A 588 -12.98 -19.40 11.75
C LEU A 588 -12.32 -20.34 12.75
N GLN A 589 -12.76 -20.38 14.02
CA GLN A 589 -12.27 -21.34 15.01
C GLN A 589 -12.53 -22.79 14.59
N SER A 590 -13.69 -23.07 13.96
CA SER A 590 -13.98 -24.40 13.40
C SER A 590 -13.06 -24.75 12.21
N SER A 591 -12.54 -23.74 11.50
CA SER A 591 -11.61 -23.92 10.37
C SER A 591 -10.14 -23.93 10.77
N SER A 592 -9.77 -23.28 11.88
CA SER A 592 -8.38 -23.17 12.35
C SER A 592 -7.86 -24.45 12.99
N LEU A 593 -8.73 -25.45 13.22
CA LEU A 593 -8.34 -26.85 13.50
C LEU A 593 -7.52 -27.52 12.37
N TYR A 594 -7.23 -26.81 11.26
CA TYR A 594 -6.49 -27.31 10.11
C TYR A 594 -5.23 -26.49 9.71
N ASN A 595 -4.81 -25.48 10.48
CA ASN A 595 -3.61 -24.69 10.17
C ASN A 595 -2.81 -24.30 11.44
N ASP A 596 -1.76 -25.05 11.75
CA ASP A 596 -0.84 -24.83 12.88
C ASP A 596 0.22 -23.72 12.65
N ASP A 597 0.01 -22.81 11.69
CA ASP A 597 1.06 -21.89 11.20
C ASP A 597 0.78 -20.41 11.59
N PRO A 598 1.09 -19.98 12.83
CA PRO A 598 0.79 -18.63 13.33
C PRO A 598 1.52 -17.51 12.55
N HIS A 599 2.56 -17.85 11.78
CA HIS A 599 3.29 -16.90 10.93
C HIS A 599 2.56 -16.55 9.62
N PHE A 600 1.54 -17.32 9.20
CA PHE A 600 0.87 -17.09 7.92
C PHE A 600 -0.07 -15.87 7.94
N THR A 601 -0.71 -15.59 9.08
CA THR A 601 -1.65 -14.46 9.22
C THR A 601 -0.93 -13.13 9.44
N ALA A 602 0.13 -13.11 10.27
CA ALA A 602 0.89 -11.92 10.65
C ALA A 602 1.42 -11.11 9.45
N ASN A 603 1.92 -11.79 8.40
CA ASN A 603 2.47 -11.15 7.20
C ASN A 603 1.43 -10.32 6.39
N THR A 604 0.13 -10.50 6.64
CA THR A 604 -0.94 -9.78 5.92
C THR A 604 -1.50 -8.58 6.66
N ASP A 605 -1.19 -8.39 7.95
CA ASP A 605 -1.74 -7.30 8.75
C ASP A 605 -0.86 -6.04 8.68
N SER A 606 -1.40 -4.99 8.05
CA SER A 606 -0.71 -3.72 7.89
C SER A 606 -0.40 -3.01 9.22
N LEU A 607 -1.10 -3.33 10.31
CA LEU A 607 -0.83 -2.72 11.62
C LEU A 607 0.40 -3.35 12.27
N LEU A 608 0.52 -4.68 12.23
CA LEU A 608 1.65 -5.41 12.79
C LEU A 608 2.96 -5.11 12.04
N GLN A 609 2.90 -4.84 10.73
CA GLN A 609 4.05 -4.37 9.95
C GLN A 609 4.65 -3.05 10.47
N ILE A 610 3.87 -2.20 11.16
CA ILE A 610 4.40 -0.95 11.76
C ILE A 610 5.29 -1.28 12.97
N PHE A 611 4.90 -2.27 13.77
CA PHE A 611 5.68 -2.73 14.93
C PHE A 611 6.92 -3.53 14.48
N ASP A 612 6.83 -4.29 13.39
CA ASP A 612 8.00 -4.92 12.74
C ASP A 612 9.01 -3.86 12.24
N ILE A 613 8.54 -2.79 11.59
CA ILE A 613 9.43 -1.68 11.19
C ILE A 613 10.05 -1.01 12.43
N PHE A 614 9.28 -0.78 13.49
CA PHE A 614 9.77 -0.18 14.73
C PHE A 614 10.80 -1.05 15.46
N SER A 615 10.57 -2.36 15.55
CA SER A 615 11.49 -3.30 16.20
C SER A 615 12.79 -3.48 15.42
N ASN A 616 12.72 -3.57 14.08
CA ASN A 616 13.90 -3.60 13.21
C ASN A 616 14.73 -2.31 13.32
N LEU A 617 14.09 -1.14 13.37
CA LEU A 617 14.78 0.15 13.61
C LEU A 617 15.39 0.22 15.01
N SER A 618 14.77 -0.40 16.00
CA SER A 618 15.23 -0.44 17.39
C SER A 618 16.21 -1.59 17.69
N LYS A 619 16.40 -2.53 16.76
CA LYS A 619 17.16 -3.79 16.94
C LYS A 619 16.67 -4.64 18.13
N ILE A 620 15.37 -4.83 18.24
CA ILE A 620 14.74 -5.63 19.32
C ILE A 620 14.09 -6.87 18.70
N PRO A 621 14.25 -8.08 19.29
CA PRO A 621 13.55 -9.28 18.84
C PRO A 621 12.04 -9.05 18.75
N PHE A 622 11.42 -9.47 17.65
CA PHE A 622 10.02 -9.19 17.38
C PHE A 622 9.22 -10.46 17.09
N SER A 623 8.09 -10.60 17.76
CA SER A 623 7.06 -11.60 17.49
C SER A 623 5.71 -10.90 17.27
N SER A 624 4.83 -11.51 16.47
CA SER A 624 3.49 -10.94 16.26
C SER A 624 2.43 -11.98 15.98
N GLU A 625 1.21 -11.67 16.41
CA GLU A 625 0.08 -12.61 16.42
C GLU A 625 -1.23 -11.86 16.12
N VAL A 626 -2.15 -12.49 15.38
CA VAL A 626 -3.50 -11.97 15.15
C VAL A 626 -4.49 -12.90 15.81
N ILE A 627 -5.20 -12.39 16.82
CA ILE A 627 -6.21 -13.16 17.55
C ILE A 627 -7.58 -12.61 17.19
N PHE A 628 -8.41 -13.47 16.59
CA PHE A 628 -9.80 -13.18 16.32
C PHE A 628 -10.63 -13.35 17.59
N SER A 629 -11.47 -12.36 17.91
CA SER A 629 -12.20 -12.31 19.18
C SER A 629 -13.53 -11.57 19.02
N THR A 630 -14.54 -11.96 19.78
CA THR A 630 -15.75 -11.14 19.96
C THR A 630 -15.55 -10.12 21.10
N MET A 631 -16.39 -9.07 21.20
CA MET A 631 -16.25 -8.06 22.28
C MET A 631 -16.29 -8.67 23.70
N ARG A 632 -16.91 -9.83 23.88
CA ARG A 632 -16.99 -10.53 25.17
C ARG A 632 -15.74 -11.36 25.48
N GLU A 633 -15.09 -11.91 24.45
CA GLU A 633 -13.95 -12.82 24.58
C GLU A 633 -12.60 -12.09 24.68
N LYS A 634 -12.51 -10.80 24.33
CA LYS A 634 -11.23 -10.05 24.33
C LYS A 634 -10.44 -10.22 25.64
N ALA A 635 -11.11 -10.18 26.80
CA ALA A 635 -10.45 -10.38 28.09
C ALA A 635 -9.94 -11.81 28.29
N ALA A 636 -10.78 -12.81 27.98
CA ALA A 636 -10.42 -14.22 28.09
C ALA A 636 -9.25 -14.58 27.16
N ASN A 637 -9.26 -14.06 25.93
CA ASN A 637 -8.19 -14.29 24.95
C ASN A 637 -6.84 -13.70 25.40
N ILE A 638 -6.82 -12.56 26.09
CA ILE A 638 -5.61 -12.02 26.73
C ILE A 638 -5.18 -12.91 27.90
N ALA A 639 -6.11 -13.29 28.78
CA ALA A 639 -5.81 -14.10 29.97
C ALA A 639 -5.32 -15.53 29.65
N THR A 640 -5.64 -16.07 28.48
CA THR A 640 -5.16 -17.39 28.01
C THR A 640 -3.78 -17.37 27.33
N MET A 641 -3.17 -16.19 27.17
CA MET A 641 -1.84 -16.08 26.58
C MET A 641 -0.78 -16.76 27.45
N LYS A 642 0.18 -17.45 26.82
CA LYS A 642 1.40 -17.91 27.51
C LYS A 642 2.27 -16.69 27.78
N MET A 643 2.47 -16.40 29.07
CA MET A 643 3.23 -15.28 29.61
C MET A 643 3.88 -15.71 30.93
N ASP A 644 5.08 -15.22 31.18
CA ASP A 644 5.81 -15.36 32.44
C ASP A 644 5.46 -14.19 33.39
N SER A 645 5.68 -14.37 34.70
CA SER A 645 5.36 -13.36 35.73
C SER A 645 6.17 -12.06 35.63
N THR A 646 7.22 -12.03 34.81
CA THR A 646 8.03 -10.84 34.50
C THR A 646 7.65 -10.14 33.20
N ASP A 647 6.70 -10.68 32.44
CA ASP A 647 6.25 -10.04 31.21
C ASP A 647 5.38 -8.82 31.55
N LEU A 648 5.42 -7.82 30.68
CA LEU A 648 4.56 -6.63 30.76
C LEU A 648 3.64 -6.58 29.56
N ILE A 649 2.33 -6.59 29.83
CA ILE A 649 1.30 -6.37 28.81
C ILE A 649 0.95 -4.89 28.77
N LEU A 650 1.10 -4.27 27.61
CA LEU A 650 0.64 -2.92 27.34
C LEU A 650 -0.67 -2.95 26.52
N LEU A 651 -1.75 -2.43 27.11
CA LEU A 651 -3.04 -2.23 26.44
C LEU A 651 -3.26 -0.73 26.18
N PRO A 652 -2.94 -0.21 24.97
CA PRO A 652 -3.23 1.16 24.59
C PRO A 652 -4.69 1.32 24.19
N LEU A 653 -5.37 2.31 24.79
CA LEU A 653 -6.79 2.59 24.63
C LEU A 653 -7.05 4.04 24.21
N LYS A 654 -8.10 4.22 23.40
CA LYS A 654 -8.66 5.52 23.02
C LYS A 654 -9.45 6.09 24.20
N GLY A 655 -9.01 7.23 24.74
CA GLY A 655 -9.69 7.93 25.84
C GLY A 655 -10.96 8.65 25.40
N ALA A 656 -11.83 8.99 26.36
CA ALA A 656 -13.16 9.55 26.08
C ALA A 656 -13.14 10.95 25.43
N SER A 657 -12.00 11.64 25.47
CA SER A 657 -11.80 12.96 24.83
C SER A 657 -11.04 12.90 23.50
N TYR A 658 -10.72 11.70 23.02
CA TYR A 658 -9.99 11.47 21.77
C TYR A 658 -10.92 11.62 20.56
N GLU A 659 -10.88 12.80 19.93
CA GLU A 659 -11.58 13.20 18.70
C GLU A 659 -13.12 13.36 18.77
N TYR A 660 -13.57 14.61 18.89
CA TYR A 660 -14.87 15.04 18.39
C TYR A 660 -14.77 16.35 17.58
N ARG A 661 -14.07 16.29 16.43
CA ARG A 661 -13.90 17.46 15.52
C ARG A 661 -14.17 17.13 14.05
N GLY A 662 -15.17 16.27 13.80
CA GLY A 662 -15.84 16.11 12.50
C GLY A 662 -17.25 16.72 12.45
N SER A 663 -17.83 17.09 13.60
CA SER A 663 -19.12 17.78 13.71
C SER A 663 -18.90 19.29 13.88
N PRO A 664 -19.71 20.17 13.26
CA PRO A 664 -19.58 21.62 13.42
C PRO A 664 -20.07 22.15 14.79
N VAL A 665 -20.58 21.27 15.66
CA VAL A 665 -21.01 21.62 17.01
C VAL A 665 -19.87 21.33 17.98
N PHE A 666 -19.16 22.38 18.37
CA PHE A 666 -18.34 22.36 19.58
C PHE A 666 -19.27 22.22 20.77
N ILE A 667 -19.10 21.16 21.56
CA ILE A 667 -19.57 21.15 22.93
C ILE A 667 -18.34 20.88 23.80
N ASP A 668 -17.92 21.88 24.56
CA ASP A 668 -17.01 21.70 25.71
C ASP A 668 -17.80 21.07 26.88
N GLU A 669 -18.50 19.96 26.59
CA GLU A 669 -19.23 19.18 27.58
C GLU A 669 -18.21 18.37 28.38
N LYS A 670 -17.86 18.89 29.55
CA LYS A 670 -17.18 18.10 30.58
C LYS A 670 -18.11 16.97 31.02
N TYR A 671 -17.56 15.78 31.20
CA TYR A 671 -18.29 14.64 31.73
C TYR A 671 -18.68 14.89 33.18
N ALA A 672 -19.94 14.65 33.52
CA ALA A 672 -20.50 14.93 34.85
C ALA A 672 -20.20 13.84 35.88
N ASN A 673 -19.97 12.59 35.47
CA ASN A 673 -19.65 11.47 36.35
C ASN A 673 -18.72 10.44 35.68
N PHE A 674 -18.13 9.56 36.49
CA PHE A 674 -17.24 8.50 36.01
C PHE A 674 -17.95 7.47 35.11
N ASP A 675 -19.19 7.08 35.43
CA ASP A 675 -19.92 6.05 34.68
C ASP A 675 -20.11 6.40 33.20
N HIS A 676 -20.35 7.68 32.88
CA HIS A 676 -20.48 8.14 31.51
C HIS A 676 -19.14 8.14 30.75
N ILE A 677 -18.03 8.42 31.45
CA ILE A 677 -16.67 8.28 30.88
C ILE A 677 -16.34 6.81 30.65
N TYR A 678 -16.59 5.96 31.64
CA TYR A 678 -16.25 4.53 31.61
C TYR A 678 -17.03 3.81 30.50
N SER A 679 -18.34 4.04 30.40
CA SER A 679 -19.16 3.50 29.31
C SER A 679 -18.74 4.01 27.92
N HIS A 680 -18.36 5.28 27.80
CA HIS A 680 -17.84 5.83 26.53
C HIS A 680 -16.47 5.26 26.17
N LEU A 681 -15.55 5.13 27.13
CA LEU A 681 -14.23 4.52 26.96
C LEU A 681 -14.34 3.05 26.51
N LEU A 682 -15.22 2.27 27.13
CA LEU A 682 -15.50 0.90 26.70
C LEU A 682 -16.08 0.85 25.28
N GLY A 683 -17.02 1.76 24.96
CA GLY A 683 -17.63 1.86 23.63
C GLY A 683 -16.64 2.23 22.52
N LEU A 684 -15.77 3.22 22.76
CA LEU A 684 -14.73 3.67 21.83
C LEU A 684 -13.67 2.60 21.54
N ASN A 685 -13.50 1.64 22.45
CA ASN A 685 -12.53 0.55 22.33
C ASN A 685 -13.20 -0.81 22.09
N GLU A 686 -14.52 -0.86 21.83
CA GLU A 686 -15.23 -2.13 21.58
C GLU A 686 -14.96 -3.19 22.68
N LEU A 687 -15.00 -2.79 23.94
CA LEU A 687 -14.76 -3.64 25.11
C LEU A 687 -16.07 -3.98 25.83
N SER A 688 -16.14 -5.15 26.47
CA SER A 688 -17.26 -5.53 27.33
C SER A 688 -17.24 -4.76 28.66
N SER A 689 -18.41 -4.56 29.28
CA SER A 689 -18.51 -3.90 30.59
C SER A 689 -17.75 -4.61 31.71
N THR A 690 -17.49 -5.91 31.55
CA THR A 690 -16.75 -6.77 32.49
C THR A 690 -15.27 -6.91 32.12
N PHE A 691 -14.76 -6.21 31.10
CA PHE A 691 -13.42 -6.43 30.54
C PHE A 691 -12.31 -6.27 31.60
N PHE A 692 -12.22 -5.11 32.26
CA PHE A 692 -11.16 -4.85 33.25
C PHE A 692 -11.24 -5.79 34.46
N LYS A 693 -12.45 -5.99 35.01
CA LYS A 693 -12.69 -6.96 36.09
C LYS A 693 -12.21 -8.37 35.70
N SER A 694 -12.50 -8.81 34.47
CA SER A 694 -12.03 -10.11 33.98
C SER A 694 -10.51 -10.17 33.86
N ILE A 695 -9.85 -9.10 33.38
CA ILE A 695 -8.38 -9.06 33.28
C ILE A 695 -7.73 -9.11 34.67
N PHE A 696 -8.06 -8.19 35.57
CA PHE A 696 -7.45 -8.12 36.91
C PHE A 696 -7.66 -9.40 37.74
N GLN A 697 -8.71 -10.17 37.47
CA GLN A 697 -8.98 -11.45 38.16
C GLN A 697 -8.32 -12.70 37.53
N SER A 698 -7.82 -12.62 36.28
CA SER A 698 -7.36 -13.83 35.55
C SER A 698 -5.96 -13.75 34.96
N LEU A 699 -5.38 -12.55 34.88
CA LEU A 699 -4.06 -12.33 34.32
C LEU A 699 -2.94 -12.79 35.28
N LYS A 700 -1.87 -13.35 34.72
CA LYS A 700 -0.71 -13.89 35.46
C LYS A 700 0.62 -13.18 35.16
N ALA A 701 0.51 -11.97 34.64
CA ALA A 701 1.61 -11.12 34.20
C ALA A 701 1.28 -9.67 34.52
N ASN A 702 2.29 -8.80 34.44
CA ASN A 702 2.14 -7.38 34.77
C ASN A 702 1.31 -6.68 33.70
N PHE A 703 0.45 -5.75 34.11
CA PHE A 703 -0.53 -5.12 33.22
C PHE A 703 -0.42 -3.60 33.25
N ALA A 704 -0.34 -2.98 32.08
CA ALA A 704 -0.32 -1.54 31.91
C ALA A 704 -1.40 -1.09 30.92
N VAL A 705 -2.29 -0.20 31.33
CA VAL A 705 -3.35 0.38 30.50
C VAL A 705 -3.00 1.83 30.17
N GLN A 706 -2.76 2.12 28.89
CA GLN A 706 -2.45 3.47 28.43
C GLN A 706 -3.70 4.13 27.83
N ILE A 707 -4.40 4.95 28.60
CA ILE A 707 -5.55 5.74 28.13
C ILE A 707 -5.03 7.04 27.52
N SER A 708 -5.16 7.17 26.19
CA SER A 708 -4.72 8.36 25.47
C SER A 708 -5.90 9.30 25.23
N ASN A 709 -5.87 10.50 25.81
CA ASN A 709 -6.88 11.54 25.60
C ASN A 709 -6.47 12.57 24.54
N THR A 710 -5.19 12.59 24.15
CA THR A 710 -4.69 13.53 23.14
C THR A 710 -4.59 12.93 21.73
N TYR A 711 -5.16 13.63 20.74
CA TYR A 711 -4.98 13.26 19.34
C TYR A 711 -3.61 13.69 18.81
N GLY A 712 -2.80 12.70 18.48
CA GLY A 712 -1.45 12.90 17.93
C GLY A 712 -1.45 13.45 16.52
N ARG A 713 -1.45 14.79 16.35
CA ARG A 713 -0.77 15.37 15.18
C ARG A 713 0.66 14.84 15.15
N LEU A 714 1.02 14.11 14.10
CA LEU A 714 2.39 13.73 13.73
C LEU A 714 3.21 14.96 13.27
N ASN A 715 3.18 16.04 14.06
CA ASN A 715 4.18 17.10 13.95
C ASN A 715 5.48 16.52 14.52
N ALA A 716 6.53 16.42 13.69
CA ALA A 716 7.82 15.88 14.09
C ALA A 716 8.38 16.58 15.36
N ASP A 717 8.13 17.88 15.48
CA ASP A 717 8.58 18.70 16.62
C ASP A 717 7.91 18.32 17.97
N ARG A 718 6.74 17.65 17.95
CA ARG A 718 5.98 17.26 19.15
C ARG A 718 6.44 15.95 19.79
N PHE A 719 7.44 15.26 19.22
CA PHE A 719 8.00 14.05 19.84
C PHE A 719 8.94 14.34 21.03
N LYS A 720 9.33 15.61 21.26
CA LYS A 720 10.45 15.98 22.16
C LYS A 720 10.10 16.44 23.58
N ARG A 721 8.82 16.49 24.00
CA ARG A 721 8.44 17.18 25.26
C ARG A 721 7.31 16.55 26.10
N LYS A 722 7.10 15.23 26.02
CA LYS A 722 6.19 14.58 26.97
C LYS A 722 6.79 14.59 28.38
N ARG A 723 5.98 14.99 29.37
CA ARG A 723 6.34 14.89 30.80
C ARG A 723 5.68 13.64 31.39
N PHE A 724 6.41 12.89 32.22
CA PHE A 724 5.90 11.71 32.92
C PHE A 724 5.85 11.99 34.43
N ASN A 725 4.68 11.77 35.02
CA ASN A 725 4.39 12.09 36.41
C ASN A 725 3.88 10.84 37.13
N LEU A 726 4.55 10.37 38.18
CA LEU A 726 4.05 9.26 39.01
C LEU A 726 3.21 9.81 40.17
N LEU A 727 2.05 9.20 40.40
CA LEU A 727 1.13 9.51 41.49
C LEU A 727 1.21 8.40 42.54
N LEU A 728 1.61 8.75 43.76
CA LEU A 728 1.68 7.85 44.92
C LEU A 728 0.71 8.36 46.01
N PRO A 729 -0.62 8.14 45.86
CA PRO A 729 -1.63 8.70 46.74
C PRO A 729 -1.71 8.02 48.12
N LYS A 730 -1.29 6.75 48.19
CA LYS A 730 -1.42 5.91 49.38
C LYS A 730 -0.33 6.23 50.42
N PRO A 731 -0.62 6.14 51.73
CA PRO A 731 0.38 6.34 52.78
C PRO A 731 1.41 5.20 52.87
N TYR A 732 1.09 4.03 52.31
CA TYR A 732 1.97 2.87 52.14
C TYR A 732 1.97 2.49 50.67
N LEU A 733 3.15 2.19 50.11
CA LEU A 733 3.29 1.80 48.70
C LEU A 733 2.95 0.32 48.51
N THR A 734 2.26 0.02 47.42
CA THR A 734 1.99 -1.36 47.00
C THR A 734 2.96 -1.82 45.91
N GLN A 735 2.94 -3.11 45.58
CA GLN A 735 3.80 -3.65 44.52
C GLN A 735 3.49 -3.01 43.15
N SER A 736 2.24 -2.61 42.93
CA SER A 736 1.80 -1.86 41.73
C SER A 736 2.42 -0.46 41.69
N ASP A 737 2.53 0.23 42.83
CA ASP A 737 3.23 1.51 42.95
C ASP A 737 4.73 1.36 42.65
N TYR A 738 5.39 0.31 43.15
CA TYR A 738 6.79 0.00 42.85
C TYR A 738 7.02 -0.35 41.38
N LEU A 739 6.08 -1.03 40.71
CA LEU A 739 6.14 -1.26 39.27
C LEU A 739 5.95 0.06 38.48
N GLY A 740 5.05 0.94 38.94
CA GLY A 740 4.91 2.30 38.40
C GLY A 740 6.20 3.13 38.54
N LEU A 741 6.87 3.01 39.69
CA LEU A 741 8.18 3.62 39.94
C LEU A 741 9.26 3.05 39.02
N TYR A 742 9.34 1.72 38.85
CA TYR A 742 10.26 1.08 37.93
C TYR A 742 10.11 1.62 36.50
N LEU A 743 8.88 1.69 36.00
CA LEU A 743 8.58 2.20 34.67
C LEU A 743 8.96 3.68 34.53
N LEU A 744 8.67 4.51 35.53
CA LEU A 744 9.14 5.91 35.53
C LEU A 744 10.67 5.99 35.46
N LEU A 745 11.38 5.26 36.33
CA LEU A 745 12.84 5.27 36.38
C LEU A 745 13.47 4.82 35.06
N LEU A 746 12.94 3.76 34.43
CA LEU A 746 13.37 3.29 33.11
C LEU A 746 13.18 4.37 32.03
N ILE A 747 12.05 5.07 32.04
CA ILE A 747 11.76 6.19 31.12
C ILE A 747 12.76 7.34 31.32
N CYS A 748 12.97 7.79 32.57
CA CYS A 748 13.85 8.93 32.87
C CYS A 748 15.34 8.59 32.62
N TYR A 749 15.75 7.35 32.89
CA TYR A 749 17.11 6.85 32.60
C TYR A 749 17.40 6.90 31.10
N ARG A 750 16.44 6.50 30.27
CA ARG A 750 16.55 6.56 28.81
C ARG A 750 16.58 7.98 28.26
N ASP A 751 15.72 8.87 28.75
CA ASP A 751 15.67 10.25 28.22
C ASP A 751 16.91 11.06 28.60
N GLY A 752 17.43 10.84 29.83
CA GLY A 752 18.73 11.37 30.25
C GLY A 752 19.90 10.94 29.35
N TYR A 753 19.82 9.75 28.72
CA TYR A 753 20.80 9.29 27.74
C TYR A 753 20.65 9.98 26.36
N ASN A 754 19.46 10.45 26.02
CA ASN A 754 19.17 11.15 24.76
C ASN A 754 19.42 12.67 24.81
N ASN A 755 19.80 13.21 25.98
CA ASN A 755 20.15 14.62 26.17
C ASN A 755 18.98 15.61 25.89
N ASP A 756 17.75 15.11 25.87
CA ASP A 756 16.52 15.91 25.95
C ASP A 756 16.08 15.95 27.43
N ASN A 757 15.63 17.11 27.92
CA ASN A 757 15.26 17.29 29.33
C ASN A 757 13.80 16.84 29.58
N ALA A 758 13.53 15.53 29.71
CA ALA A 758 12.30 15.09 30.36
C ALA A 758 12.27 15.58 31.81
N SER A 759 11.29 16.43 32.13
CA SER A 759 10.93 16.71 33.52
C SER A 759 10.06 15.57 34.03
N CYS A 760 10.68 14.58 34.67
CA CYS A 760 9.96 13.57 35.43
C CYS A 760 9.56 14.14 36.80
N SER A 761 8.35 13.85 37.30
CA SER A 761 7.93 14.23 38.66
C SER A 761 7.31 13.06 39.42
N ILE A 762 7.55 12.99 40.73
CA ILE A 762 6.92 12.02 41.63
C ILE A 762 6.11 12.82 42.65
N PHE A 763 4.79 12.65 42.63
CA PHE A 763 3.87 13.24 43.60
C PHE A 763 3.54 12.21 44.66
N ILE A 764 3.93 12.47 45.91
CA ILE A 764 3.80 11.53 47.01
C ILE A 764 2.94 12.09 48.14
N ASN A 765 2.14 11.24 48.77
CA ASN A 765 1.43 11.59 49.98
C ASN A 765 2.41 11.92 51.12
N SER A 766 2.31 13.11 51.72
CA SER A 766 3.20 13.60 52.77
C SER A 766 3.22 12.75 54.05
N LYS A 767 2.31 11.78 54.20
CA LYS A 767 2.32 10.79 55.30
C LYS A 767 3.41 9.72 55.10
N ASN A 768 3.94 9.55 53.88
CA ASN A 768 5.04 8.62 53.59
C ASN A 768 6.40 9.31 53.81
N ILE A 769 6.73 9.50 55.09
CA ILE A 769 7.84 10.34 55.57
C ILE A 769 9.24 9.78 55.24
N ASP A 770 9.34 8.47 54.98
CA ASP A 770 10.62 7.78 54.83
C ASP A 770 10.97 7.51 53.36
N PHE A 771 10.00 7.16 52.50
CA PHE A 771 10.28 6.84 51.09
C PHE A 771 10.97 7.97 50.32
N ALA A 772 10.63 9.25 50.55
CA ALA A 772 11.30 10.36 49.88
C ALA A 772 12.80 10.44 50.25
N LYS A 773 13.16 10.08 51.49
CA LYS A 773 14.56 9.98 51.93
C LYS A 773 15.22 8.74 51.33
N ASP A 774 14.56 7.59 51.39
CA ASP A 774 15.08 6.32 50.85
C ASP A 774 15.35 6.43 49.35
N LEU A 775 14.44 7.07 48.59
CA LEU A 775 14.61 7.34 47.16
C LEU A 775 15.80 8.27 46.89
N SER A 776 15.93 9.37 47.64
CA SER A 776 17.10 10.28 47.51
C SER A 776 18.42 9.57 47.88
N THR A 777 18.39 8.68 48.85
CA THR A 777 19.55 7.88 49.29
C THR A 777 19.93 6.87 48.20
N ALA A 778 18.96 6.16 47.62
CA ALA A 778 19.21 5.22 46.53
C ALA A 778 19.76 5.91 45.27
N PHE A 779 19.26 7.10 44.90
CA PHE A 779 19.84 7.91 43.82
C PHE A 779 21.30 8.30 44.11
N ALA A 780 21.62 8.70 45.34
CA ALA A 780 22.97 9.06 45.75
C ALA A 780 23.93 7.85 45.85
N GLU A 781 23.44 6.67 46.25
CA GLU A 781 24.25 5.46 46.42
C GLU A 781 24.52 4.72 45.09
N HIS A 782 23.56 4.70 44.17
CA HIS A 782 23.59 3.80 43.01
C HIS A 782 23.81 4.52 41.66
N ASP A 783 24.01 5.84 41.65
CA ASP A 783 24.35 6.63 40.45
C ASP A 783 23.28 6.50 39.33
N TRP A 784 22.03 6.21 39.71
CA TRP A 784 20.93 5.89 38.77
C TRP A 784 20.57 7.07 37.88
N LEU A 785 20.46 8.28 38.47
CA LEU A 785 19.99 9.50 37.83
C LEU A 785 20.59 10.73 38.54
N ASN A 786 20.87 11.79 37.79
CA ASN A 786 21.15 13.10 38.39
C ASN A 786 19.92 13.65 39.11
N GLU A 787 20.09 14.27 40.28
CA GLU A 787 19.01 14.95 41.03
C GLU A 787 18.24 15.99 40.21
N SER A 788 18.83 16.52 39.14
CA SER A 788 18.18 17.45 38.21
C SER A 788 17.04 16.84 37.36
N THR A 789 16.94 15.51 37.29
CA THR A 789 16.09 14.80 36.31
C THR A 789 14.72 14.40 36.87
N ILE A 790 14.60 14.17 38.18
CA ILE A 790 13.33 13.81 38.85
C ILE A 790 13.01 14.82 39.96
N LYS A 791 11.84 15.45 39.87
CA LYS A 791 11.31 16.33 40.92
C LYS A 791 10.37 15.55 41.84
N ILE A 792 10.74 15.38 43.11
CA ILE A 792 9.83 14.87 44.15
C ILE A 792 8.98 16.03 44.66
N VAL A 793 7.67 15.80 44.86
CA VAL A 793 6.71 16.78 45.38
C VAL A 793 5.84 16.14 46.44
N ASP A 794 6.01 16.56 47.70
CA ASP A 794 5.15 16.14 48.81
C ASP A 794 3.79 16.84 48.72
N ILE A 795 2.72 16.07 48.71
CA ILE A 795 1.33 16.54 48.68
C ILE A 795 0.70 16.27 50.06
N PRO A 796 0.26 17.31 50.79
CA PRO A 796 -0.46 17.13 52.05
C PRO A 796 -1.87 16.61 51.78
N PHE A 797 -2.03 15.28 51.84
CA PHE A 797 -3.28 14.59 51.52
C PHE A 797 -3.75 13.70 52.67
N GLU A 798 -5.03 13.85 53.04
CA GLU A 798 -5.72 12.89 53.89
C GLU A 798 -6.65 12.03 53.05
N THR A 799 -6.42 10.72 53.05
CA THR A 799 -7.38 9.73 52.57
C THR A 799 -8.74 9.96 53.23
N LYS A 800 -9.82 9.88 52.44
CA LYS A 800 -11.19 10.04 52.93
C LYS A 800 -11.49 8.97 53.97
N VAL A 801 -11.90 9.40 55.17
CA VAL A 801 -12.56 8.52 56.13
C VAL A 801 -14.04 8.51 55.77
N PRO A 802 -14.70 7.34 55.60
CA PRO A 802 -16.07 7.26 55.08
C PRO A 802 -17.17 7.90 55.97
N GLU A 803 -16.81 8.47 57.12
CA GLU A 803 -17.72 9.10 58.08
C GLU A 803 -17.75 10.65 58.00
N GLU A 804 -16.88 11.30 57.23
CA GLU A 804 -16.84 12.77 57.11
C GLU A 804 -17.62 13.28 55.88
N ALA A 805 -18.77 13.92 56.10
CA ALA A 805 -19.68 14.43 55.06
C ALA A 805 -19.20 15.72 54.34
N ILE A 806 -17.89 15.96 54.29
CA ILE A 806 -17.27 17.09 53.57
C ILE A 806 -16.48 16.49 52.40
N GLU A 807 -16.82 16.90 51.18
CA GLU A 807 -16.09 16.50 49.97
C GLU A 807 -14.64 17.03 50.01
N LYS A 808 -13.72 16.24 50.59
CA LYS A 808 -12.28 16.46 50.47
C LYS A 808 -11.89 16.21 48.99
N PRO A 809 -11.07 17.10 48.37
CA PRO A 809 -10.64 16.93 46.99
C PRO A 809 -9.83 15.64 46.83
N SER A 810 -9.78 15.08 45.62
CA SER A 810 -8.96 13.89 45.34
C SER A 810 -7.46 14.20 45.36
N PHE A 811 -6.62 13.16 45.41
CA PHE A 811 -5.16 13.33 45.35
C PHE A 811 -4.73 14.01 44.04
N ILE A 812 -5.35 13.61 42.92
CA ILE A 812 -5.06 14.21 41.61
C ILE A 812 -5.55 15.66 41.52
N GLU A 813 -6.73 16.01 42.06
CA GLU A 813 -7.15 17.41 42.18
C GLU A 813 -6.13 18.24 42.98
N THR A 814 -5.64 17.70 44.10
CA THR A 814 -4.64 18.39 44.95
C THR A 814 -3.30 18.56 44.20
N VAL A 815 -2.86 17.56 43.42
CA VAL A 815 -1.69 17.65 42.54
C VAL A 815 -1.88 18.71 41.45
N LEU A 816 -3.07 18.77 40.86
CA LEU A 816 -3.41 19.69 39.78
C LEU A 816 -3.54 21.15 40.25
N ASP A 817 -4.01 21.36 41.47
CA ASP A 817 -4.27 22.70 42.02
C ASP A 817 -3.07 23.28 42.80
N VAL A 818 -2.21 22.43 43.38
CA VAL A 818 -1.09 22.86 44.25
C VAL A 818 0.28 22.28 43.83
N GLY A 819 0.33 21.07 43.26
CA GLY A 819 1.57 20.37 42.95
C GLY A 819 2.28 20.83 41.66
N LEU A 820 1.51 21.31 40.67
CA LEU A 820 2.01 21.75 39.36
C LEU A 820 2.27 23.26 39.32
N SER A 821 3.40 23.67 38.74
CA SER A 821 3.61 25.09 38.37
C SER A 821 2.69 25.49 37.22
N ASP A 822 2.34 26.78 37.10
CA ASP A 822 1.54 27.34 36.00
C ASP A 822 1.97 26.85 34.60
N THR A 823 3.29 26.75 34.35
CA THR A 823 3.83 26.28 33.07
C THR A 823 3.59 24.78 32.81
N ALA A 824 3.45 23.97 33.85
CA ALA A 824 3.13 22.55 33.76
C ALA A 824 1.62 22.33 33.62
N LEU A 825 0.81 23.22 34.21
CA LEU A 825 -0.64 23.24 34.03
C LEU A 825 -1.03 23.68 32.61
N ALA A 826 -0.29 24.63 32.02
CA ALA A 826 -0.49 25.07 30.63
C ALA A 826 -0.18 23.96 29.60
N ASP A 827 0.85 23.15 29.87
CA ASP A 827 1.26 22.02 29.02
C ASP A 827 0.59 20.69 29.41
N ILE A 828 -0.50 20.71 30.20
CA ILE A 828 -1.10 19.49 30.79
C ILE A 828 -1.52 18.45 29.75
N GLU A 829 -1.99 18.87 28.57
CA GLU A 829 -2.31 17.96 27.45
C GLU A 829 -1.09 17.13 26.99
N GLU A 830 0.14 17.62 27.19
CA GLU A 830 1.38 16.90 26.83
C GLU A 830 1.96 16.05 27.99
N THR A 831 1.21 15.89 29.08
CA THR A 831 1.62 15.08 30.26
C THR A 831 1.01 13.67 30.25
N THR A 832 1.75 12.71 30.83
CA THR A 832 1.26 11.35 31.10
C THR A 832 1.36 11.09 32.60
N PHE A 833 0.25 10.79 33.26
CA PHE A 833 0.23 10.43 34.68
C PHE A 833 0.24 8.91 34.85
N ILE A 834 1.20 8.40 35.63
CA ILE A 834 1.36 7.00 36.00
C ILE A 834 0.74 6.79 37.39
N ILE A 835 -0.08 5.76 37.57
CA ILE A 835 -0.69 5.41 38.86
C ILE A 835 -0.73 3.88 39.03
N GLY A 836 -0.41 3.41 40.24
CA GLY A 836 -0.57 2.01 40.64
C GLY A 836 -2.04 1.66 40.87
N GLU A 837 -2.48 0.53 40.33
CA GLU A 837 -3.79 -0.06 40.60
C GLU A 837 -3.62 -1.44 41.23
N ASP A 838 -4.21 -1.62 42.41
CA ASP A 838 -4.28 -2.92 43.09
C ASP A 838 -5.65 -3.55 42.83
N LEU A 839 -5.89 -4.79 43.27
CA LEU A 839 -7.17 -5.47 43.01
C LEU A 839 -8.36 -4.58 43.44
N PRO A 840 -9.27 -4.21 42.52
CA PRO A 840 -10.42 -3.38 42.87
C PRO A 840 -11.45 -4.19 43.65
N ASP A 841 -12.23 -3.50 44.49
CA ASP A 841 -13.36 -4.09 45.23
C ASP A 841 -14.30 -4.84 44.29
N GLU A 842 -14.89 -5.96 44.74
CA GLU A 842 -15.70 -6.84 43.87
C GLU A 842 -16.83 -6.14 43.09
N SER A 843 -17.28 -4.98 43.56
CA SER A 843 -18.36 -4.20 42.93
C SER A 843 -17.90 -3.24 41.82
N GLU A 844 -16.61 -2.89 41.75
CA GLU A 844 -16.10 -1.79 40.93
C GLU A 844 -14.96 -2.23 39.98
N PRO A 845 -14.77 -1.59 38.80
CA PRO A 845 -13.72 -1.97 37.86
C PRO A 845 -12.33 -1.35 38.16
N PHE A 846 -12.29 -0.33 39.03
CA PHE A 846 -11.08 0.42 39.41
C PHE A 846 -11.26 1.05 40.81
N SER A 847 -10.15 1.28 41.52
CA SER A 847 -10.08 2.04 42.79
C SER A 847 -10.57 3.50 42.68
N GLU A 848 -10.93 4.13 43.80
CA GLU A 848 -11.41 5.53 43.82
C GLU A 848 -10.35 6.49 43.24
N GLU A 849 -9.07 6.34 43.63
CA GLU A 849 -7.99 7.16 43.12
C GLU A 849 -7.83 7.02 41.59
N VAL A 850 -7.79 5.80 41.06
CA VAL A 850 -7.66 5.58 39.60
C VAL A 850 -8.88 6.10 38.85
N ARG A 851 -10.09 5.95 39.39
CA ARG A 851 -11.32 6.54 38.83
C ARG A 851 -11.22 8.06 38.70
N THR A 852 -10.75 8.76 39.74
CA THR A 852 -10.57 10.22 39.70
C THR A 852 -9.51 10.65 38.68
N VAL A 853 -8.41 9.90 38.55
CA VAL A 853 -7.37 10.17 37.53
C VAL A 853 -7.90 9.97 36.10
N ILE A 854 -8.70 8.94 35.83
CA ILE A 854 -9.35 8.73 34.53
C ILE A 854 -10.37 9.85 34.23
N PHE A 855 -11.12 10.29 35.26
CA PHE A 855 -12.11 11.35 35.15
C PHE A 855 -11.47 12.70 34.82
N GLU A 856 -10.49 13.14 35.61
CA GLU A 856 -9.75 14.38 35.36
C GLU A 856 -8.91 14.28 34.08
N GLY A 857 -8.34 13.11 33.76
CA GLY A 857 -7.59 12.90 32.52
C GLY A 857 -8.45 13.09 31.27
N SER A 858 -9.70 12.63 31.32
CA SER A 858 -10.67 12.88 30.25
C SER A 858 -11.07 14.36 30.19
N ASN A 859 -11.40 14.98 31.32
CA ASN A 859 -11.90 16.36 31.39
C ASN A 859 -10.83 17.45 31.16
N ARG A 860 -9.56 17.19 31.53
CA ARG A 860 -8.40 18.07 31.32
C ARG A 860 -7.46 17.61 30.18
N ARG A 861 -7.80 16.50 29.51
CA ARG A 861 -7.13 15.92 28.32
C ARG A 861 -5.66 15.53 28.50
N PHE A 862 -5.25 15.09 29.68
CA PHE A 862 -3.95 14.41 29.85
C PHE A 862 -4.07 12.91 29.60
N ASP A 863 -2.95 12.26 29.26
CA ASP A 863 -2.91 10.80 29.09
C ASP A 863 -2.66 10.11 30.43
N THR A 864 -3.22 8.92 30.63
CA THR A 864 -3.10 8.14 31.88
C THR A 864 -2.48 6.77 31.60
N LEU A 865 -1.53 6.35 32.42
CA LEU A 865 -0.92 5.02 32.44
C LEU A 865 -1.24 4.34 33.77
N ILE A 866 -2.19 3.40 33.76
CA ILE A 866 -2.56 2.61 34.93
C ILE A 866 -1.68 1.37 34.96
N VAL A 867 -1.05 1.06 36.08
CA VAL A 867 -0.05 -0.02 36.21
C VAL A 867 -0.45 -0.98 37.32
N HIS A 868 -0.46 -2.27 37.05
CA HIS A 868 -0.85 -3.33 37.98
C HIS A 868 0.22 -4.43 38.00
N HIS A 869 0.71 -4.75 39.19
CA HIS A 869 1.68 -5.84 39.38
C HIS A 869 0.97 -7.15 39.73
N PHE A 870 1.38 -8.24 39.09
CA PHE A 870 0.82 -9.56 39.41
C PHE A 870 1.53 -10.16 40.63
N SER A 871 0.82 -10.25 41.75
CA SER A 871 1.27 -10.99 42.94
C SER A 871 0.71 -12.42 42.94
N SER A 872 1.58 -13.40 43.17
CA SER A 872 1.16 -14.77 43.47
C SER A 872 1.02 -14.96 44.99
N GLU A 873 -0.10 -14.51 45.55
CA GLU A 873 -0.52 -14.88 46.91
C GLU A 873 -1.09 -16.31 46.97
#